data_AF-A0A453LNR8-F1
#
_entry.id   AF-A0A453LNR8-F1
#
_cell.length_a   1.000
_cell.length_b   1.000
_cell.length_c   1.000
_cell.angle_alpha   90.00
_cell.angle_beta   90.00
_cell.angle_gamma   90.00
#
_symmetry.space_group_name_H-M   'P 1'
#
loop_
_entity.id
_entity.type
_entity.pdbx_description
1 polymer ?
#
loop_
_entity_poly.entity_id
_entity_poly.type
_entity_poly.pdbx_seq_one_letter_code
_entity_poly.pdbx_strand_id
1 'polypeptide(L)'
;MGREKLHKQPSGRLIESLKMERVRTILTHRYPYPHEHSRHFMIAVIVGWLFLLSSDNLQTLIMKLDKNFKWWSMYACLIGFFYFFSSPFIRKTIKPNYSNFSRWYVAWIFLAALYHLPSFQSMGLDLRMNLSLFLTIYISSLVFLIVFHVIFLGLWYLGLVSRMAEKKPEMLTIIQNCAVISIACCVFYSHCGNRTLSRDKSIDRRTASWVAFSLWRKQNEDNTLISKLLRMHKFKDQICSSWFAPVGSASDYPLLSKWAIYGELASNGSEHSNIISPVYSLWATFIGLYMANYVVERSTGWALTHPLTISEYETLKKLLKPDFEDMVPWYSGTSTDLFKTVFDLMISVTLFVGRFDMRMMQAAMNKTPDESKSSDLLYDHLDGKDELWFDFIADTGDGGNSTYAIARLLAQPSLVVKSDDSRLIFPRGELLLIGGDLAYPNPCSFTYERRFFCPFEYALQPPAWYTPDHIALEKPELPLGVSELRQYSGPQCFMIPGNHDWFDGLNTFMRYVCHKSWLGGWFLPQKRSYFALKLPNGWWVFGLDQALHGDIDVYQFKFFAELCQQKVGEHDSVILITHEPNWLLDWYWGDKTGKNVTYLIREYLKGRCKLRMAGDLHHYMRHSCTESKEPVHVQHLLVNGCGGAFLHPTHVFENFKECYGNKYETKAVYPSYEDSSKIALGNILKFRRKNWQFDVIGGFVYFVLVFSMFPQCDSFRILHEDSWDGRVNSFFNATWNAIFEILEHSYVSLAGVLTLLTVSFFFVPTKLSRRRRALLGFLHAAAHITSAVLLMLLMELGIEICIRNHLLATS
;
A
#
# COMPACT_ATOMS: atom_id res chain seq x y z
N MET A 1 39.95 -61.76 3.61
CA MET A 1 39.91 -61.24 5.00
C MET A 1 38.76 -60.25 5.06
N GLY A 2 37.57 -60.62 5.52
CA GLY A 2 37.23 -60.86 6.92
C GLY A 2 36.04 -59.95 7.23
N ARG A 3 34.85 -60.40 6.85
CA ARG A 3 33.55 -59.79 7.19
C ARG A 3 33.30 -60.01 8.68
N GLU A 4 32.96 -58.96 9.42
CA GLU A 4 32.13 -59.08 10.62
C GLU A 4 30.88 -58.23 10.49
N LYS A 5 29.75 -58.92 10.64
CA LYS A 5 28.38 -58.41 10.64
C LYS A 5 28.10 -57.79 12.02
N LEU A 6 27.40 -56.66 12.05
CA LEU A 6 26.52 -56.36 13.18
C LEU A 6 25.10 -56.08 12.69
N HIS A 7 24.19 -56.68 13.45
CA HIS A 7 22.79 -56.96 13.15
C HIS A 7 21.92 -55.70 12.99
N LYS A 8 21.04 -55.74 11.98
CA LYS A 8 19.77 -55.02 11.99
C LYS A 8 18.78 -55.78 12.88
N GLN A 9 18.20 -55.10 13.87
CA GLN A 9 16.84 -55.39 14.35
C GLN A 9 15.98 -54.12 14.21
N PRO A 10 14.68 -54.25 13.84
CA PRO A 10 13.82 -53.13 13.52
C PRO A 10 12.96 -52.75 14.73
N SER A 11 13.09 -51.52 15.21
CA SER A 11 12.14 -50.95 16.17
C SER A 11 11.83 -49.51 15.81
N GLY A 12 10.55 -49.23 15.52
CA GLY A 12 9.99 -47.89 15.70
C GLY A 12 9.92 -46.95 14.48
N ARG A 13 9.57 -47.44 13.28
CA ARG A 13 9.08 -46.55 12.20
C ARG A 13 7.68 -46.04 12.54
N LEU A 14 7.57 -45.03 13.40
CA LEU A 14 6.40 -44.14 13.42
C LEU A 14 6.65 -42.74 14.01
N ILE A 15 7.85 -42.44 14.53
CA ILE A 15 8.14 -41.14 15.17
C ILE A 15 9.15 -40.26 14.39
N GLU A 16 9.81 -40.78 13.36
CA GLU A 16 10.80 -40.00 12.56
C GLU A 16 10.23 -39.24 11.34
N SER A 17 8.92 -39.25 11.10
CA SER A 17 8.32 -38.47 9.97
C SER A 17 7.71 -37.13 10.39
N LEU A 18 7.71 -36.78 11.67
CA LEU A 18 7.32 -35.44 12.11
C LEU A 18 8.53 -34.51 12.00
N LYS A 19 8.49 -33.66 10.97
CA LYS A 19 9.42 -32.55 10.69
C LYS A 19 9.73 -31.72 11.95
N MET A 20 10.75 -32.13 12.70
CA MET A 20 11.40 -31.34 13.76
C MET A 20 12.02 -30.05 13.20
N GLU A 21 12.20 -29.97 11.87
CA GLU A 21 12.61 -28.76 11.17
C GLU A 21 11.52 -27.67 11.19
N ARG A 22 10.22 -28.04 11.22
CA ARG A 22 9.10 -27.08 11.30
C ARG A 22 8.93 -26.50 12.71
N VAL A 23 9.16 -27.29 13.75
CA VAL A 23 9.05 -26.83 15.15
C VAL A 23 10.24 -25.94 15.53
N ARG A 24 11.44 -26.23 15.00
CA ARG A 24 12.62 -25.37 15.21
C ARG A 24 12.44 -23.99 14.57
N THR A 25 11.78 -23.88 13.42
CA THR A 25 11.42 -22.57 12.80
C THR A 25 10.34 -21.78 13.55
N ILE A 26 9.51 -22.40 14.38
CA ILE A 26 8.42 -21.71 15.10
C ILE A 26 8.92 -21.08 16.41
N LEU A 27 9.96 -21.65 17.04
CA LEU A 27 10.43 -21.23 18.36
C LEU A 27 11.75 -20.43 18.35
N THR A 28 12.46 -20.32 17.22
CA THR A 28 13.62 -19.43 17.11
C THR A 28 13.27 -18.20 16.28
N HIS A 29 12.87 -17.13 16.96
CA HIS A 29 12.88 -15.78 16.39
C HIS A 29 14.32 -15.45 15.95
N ARG A 30 14.59 -15.43 14.64
CA ARG A 30 15.79 -14.80 14.08
C ARG A 30 15.58 -13.28 14.09
N TYR A 31 15.94 -12.62 15.19
CA TYR A 31 16.11 -11.16 15.19
C TYR A 31 17.54 -10.81 14.75
N PRO A 32 17.71 -9.78 13.90
CA PRO A 32 18.98 -9.09 13.75
C PRO A 32 19.15 -8.12 14.93
N TYR A 33 20.26 -8.22 15.66
CA TYR A 33 20.64 -7.27 16.70
C TYR A 33 22.09 -6.83 16.42
N PRO A 34 22.35 -5.51 16.29
CA PRO A 34 22.91 -4.78 17.43
C PRO A 34 22.30 -3.40 17.66
N HIS A 35 21.16 -3.06 17.04
CA HIS A 35 20.52 -1.75 17.25
C HIS A 35 19.39 -1.73 18.28
N GLU A 36 18.88 -2.87 18.74
CA GLU A 36 17.73 -2.77 19.65
C GLU A 36 18.07 -2.51 21.11
N HIS A 37 19.33 -2.49 21.57
CA HIS A 37 19.61 -2.12 22.96
C HIS A 37 19.33 -0.63 23.23
N SER A 38 19.65 0.25 22.27
CA SER A 38 19.25 1.66 22.35
C SER A 38 17.74 1.82 22.21
N ARG A 39 17.08 1.03 21.36
CA ARG A 39 15.60 1.03 21.24
C ARG A 39 14.91 0.53 22.50
N HIS A 40 15.41 -0.52 23.13
CA HIS A 40 14.89 -1.06 24.40
C HIS A 40 15.18 -0.13 25.56
N PHE A 41 16.32 0.57 25.56
CA PHE A 41 16.60 1.63 26.53
C PHE A 41 15.63 2.80 26.37
N MET A 42 15.42 3.28 25.14
CA MET A 42 14.42 4.31 24.82
C MET A 42 13.02 3.89 25.25
N ILE A 43 12.61 2.66 24.92
CA ILE A 43 11.32 2.11 25.32
C ILE A 43 11.23 1.99 26.84
N ALA A 44 12.27 1.53 27.53
CA ALA A 44 12.28 1.42 28.98
C ALA A 44 12.21 2.79 29.67
N VAL A 45 12.88 3.82 29.14
CA VAL A 45 12.78 5.20 29.65
C VAL A 45 11.38 5.77 29.39
N ILE A 46 10.80 5.56 28.22
CA ILE A 46 9.44 6.01 27.89
C ILE A 46 8.39 5.28 28.73
N VAL A 47 8.50 3.96 28.87
CA VAL A 47 7.59 3.14 29.69
C VAL A 47 7.76 3.48 31.17
N GLY A 48 8.99 3.67 31.64
CA GLY A 48 9.29 4.14 32.99
C GLY A 48 8.73 5.54 33.26
N TRP A 49 8.84 6.45 32.30
CA TRP A 49 8.24 7.78 32.36
C TRP A 49 6.71 7.72 32.43
N LEU A 50 6.08 6.93 31.56
CA LEU A 50 4.63 6.71 31.57
C LEU A 50 4.16 6.06 32.87
N PHE A 51 4.94 5.14 33.44
CA PHE A 51 4.65 4.49 34.73
C PHE A 51 4.77 5.46 35.90
N LEU A 52 5.78 6.34 35.93
CA LEU A 52 5.97 7.32 37.01
C LEU A 52 4.94 8.47 36.91
N LEU A 53 4.63 8.93 35.69
CA LEU A 53 3.53 9.87 35.43
C LEU A 53 2.18 9.30 35.84
N SER A 54 1.93 8.04 35.48
CA SER A 54 0.68 7.39 35.85
C SER A 54 0.62 7.24 37.36
N SER A 55 1.68 6.83 38.06
CA SER A 55 1.65 6.65 39.52
C SER A 55 1.38 7.93 40.32
N ASP A 56 1.91 9.09 39.90
CA ASP A 56 1.72 10.36 40.64
C ASP A 56 0.41 11.06 40.29
N ASN A 57 -0.05 10.96 39.03
CA ASN A 57 -1.28 11.59 38.58
C ASN A 57 -2.48 10.64 38.55
N LEU A 58 -2.34 9.33 38.82
CA LEU A 58 -3.43 8.34 38.70
C LEU A 58 -4.65 8.73 39.52
N GLN A 59 -4.42 9.23 40.74
CA GLN A 59 -5.50 9.54 41.66
C GLN A 59 -6.30 10.75 41.19
N THR A 60 -5.61 11.77 40.67
CA THR A 60 -6.22 12.98 40.09
C THR A 60 -6.83 12.69 38.72
N LEU A 61 -6.17 11.86 37.93
CA LEU A 61 -6.60 11.43 36.60
C LEU A 61 -7.85 10.57 36.73
N ILE A 62 -7.91 9.56 37.58
CA ILE A 62 -9.10 8.72 37.81
C ILE A 62 -10.26 9.55 38.36
N MET A 63 -10.03 10.41 39.36
CA MET A 63 -11.08 11.28 39.90
C MET A 63 -11.62 12.30 38.87
N LYS A 64 -10.80 12.74 37.92
CA LYS A 64 -11.21 13.67 36.86
C LYS A 64 -11.54 12.97 35.54
N LEU A 65 -11.22 11.69 35.35
CA LEU A 65 -11.43 10.92 34.12
C LEU A 65 -12.92 10.85 33.86
N ASP A 66 -13.70 10.53 34.89
CA ASP A 66 -15.14 10.37 34.81
C ASP A 66 -15.84 11.69 34.44
N LYS A 67 -15.31 12.83 34.93
CA LYS A 67 -15.81 14.17 34.59
C LYS A 67 -15.34 14.69 33.23
N ASN A 68 -14.19 14.23 32.73
CA ASN A 68 -13.54 14.76 31.53
C ASN A 68 -13.37 13.71 30.41
N PHE A 69 -14.05 12.56 30.49
CA PHE A 69 -13.92 11.45 29.54
C PHE A 69 -14.18 11.88 28.10
N LYS A 70 -15.13 12.81 27.91
CA LYS A 70 -15.45 13.42 26.62
C LYS A 70 -14.22 14.07 25.97
N TRP A 71 -13.43 14.81 26.75
CA TRP A 71 -12.22 15.49 26.24
C TRP A 71 -11.10 14.51 25.93
N TRP A 72 -10.89 13.50 26.78
CA TRP A 72 -9.92 12.43 26.52
C TRP A 72 -10.24 11.65 25.24
N SER A 73 -11.52 11.34 25.00
CA SER A 73 -11.99 10.72 23.76
C SER A 73 -11.74 11.62 22.55
N MET A 74 -12.00 12.93 22.66
CA MET A 74 -11.73 13.89 21.58
C MET A 74 -10.23 13.99 21.24
N TYR A 75 -9.34 14.00 22.23
CA TYR A 75 -7.89 13.97 22.00
C TYR A 75 -7.46 12.68 21.28
N ALA A 76 -7.96 11.53 21.71
CA ALA A 76 -7.65 10.25 21.08
C ALA A 76 -8.15 10.18 19.64
N CYS A 77 -9.38 10.64 19.36
CA CYS A 77 -9.92 10.74 18.02
C CYS A 77 -9.12 11.72 17.13
N LEU A 78 -8.73 12.89 17.65
CA LEU A 78 -7.97 13.88 16.89
C LEU A 78 -6.57 13.36 16.52
N ILE A 79 -5.86 12.76 17.47
CA ILE A 79 -4.54 12.18 17.25
C ILE A 79 -4.63 10.97 16.29
N GLY A 80 -5.65 10.12 16.47
CA GLY A 80 -5.94 9.01 15.57
C GLY A 80 -6.21 9.48 14.14
N PHE A 81 -7.09 10.47 13.96
CA PHE A 81 -7.40 11.06 12.67
C PHE A 81 -6.15 11.65 12.01
N PHE A 82 -5.35 12.42 12.76
CA PHE A 82 -4.10 12.98 12.24
C PHE A 82 -3.10 11.90 11.84
N TYR A 83 -2.93 10.85 12.65
CA TYR A 83 -2.04 9.74 12.33
C TYR A 83 -2.47 9.03 11.04
N PHE A 84 -3.75 8.69 10.91
CA PHE A 84 -4.27 8.06 9.69
C PHE A 84 -4.14 8.97 8.46
N PHE A 85 -4.38 10.27 8.60
CA PHE A 85 -4.29 11.22 7.50
C PHE A 85 -2.85 11.57 7.11
N SER A 86 -1.91 11.58 8.07
CA SER A 86 -0.50 11.91 7.83
C SER A 86 0.37 10.71 7.48
N SER A 87 -0.02 9.49 7.88
CA SER A 87 0.70 8.23 7.64
C SER A 87 1.15 8.01 6.17
N PRO A 88 0.34 8.30 5.14
CA PRO A 88 0.76 8.15 3.73
C PRO A 88 1.93 9.06 3.34
N PHE A 89 2.13 10.18 4.04
CA PHE A 89 3.13 11.20 3.71
C PHE A 89 4.48 10.97 4.41
N ILE A 90 4.53 10.16 5.46
CA ILE A 90 5.70 9.96 6.32
C ILE A 90 6.77 9.06 5.68
N ARG A 91 6.42 8.22 4.69
CA ARG A 91 7.33 7.19 4.14
C ARG A 91 8.14 7.57 2.89
N LYS A 92 7.88 8.70 2.22
CA LYS A 92 8.64 9.11 1.03
C LYS A 92 9.50 10.34 1.32
N THR A 93 10.81 10.10 1.29
CA THR A 93 11.89 11.06 1.48
C THR A 93 11.86 12.18 0.42
N ILE A 94 11.94 13.39 0.96
CA ILE A 94 12.25 14.72 0.40
C ILE A 94 12.63 14.76 -1.11
N LYS A 95 11.68 15.18 -1.95
CA LYS A 95 11.91 15.95 -3.19
C LYS A 95 10.85 17.06 -3.27
N PRO A 96 11.17 18.26 -3.80
CA PRO A 96 10.27 19.40 -3.71
C PRO A 96 9.11 19.22 -4.70
N ASN A 97 7.91 19.06 -4.18
CA ASN A 97 6.67 19.20 -4.95
C ASN A 97 5.54 19.67 -4.02
N TYR A 98 4.41 20.08 -4.59
CA TYR A 98 3.20 20.62 -3.93
C TYR A 98 2.75 19.92 -2.62
N SER A 99 3.18 18.67 -2.38
CA SER A 99 3.03 17.93 -1.12
C SER A 99 3.56 18.67 0.12
N ASN A 100 4.55 19.55 -0.02
CA ASN A 100 5.10 20.30 1.12
C ASN A 100 4.08 21.30 1.70
N PHE A 101 3.28 21.98 0.87
CA PHE A 101 2.25 22.91 1.36
C PHE A 101 1.15 22.17 2.11
N SER A 102 0.69 21.03 1.57
CA SER A 102 -0.32 20.18 2.23
C SER A 102 0.17 19.62 3.57
N ARG A 103 1.45 19.20 3.68
CA ARG A 103 2.04 18.74 4.94
C ARG A 103 2.12 19.84 6.00
N TRP A 104 2.59 21.03 5.63
CA TRP A 104 2.64 22.17 6.54
C TRP A 104 1.25 22.66 6.93
N TYR A 105 0.30 22.65 6.00
CA TYR A 105 -1.10 22.98 6.24
C TYR A 105 -1.79 21.98 7.17
N VAL A 106 -1.56 20.67 6.97
CA VAL A 106 -2.10 19.60 7.84
C VAL A 106 -1.47 19.67 9.24
N ALA A 107 -0.16 19.91 9.33
CA ALA A 107 0.51 20.13 10.62
C ALA A 107 0.02 21.40 11.32
N TRP A 108 -0.23 22.47 10.57
CA TRP A 108 -0.78 23.73 11.09
C TRP A 108 -2.23 23.57 11.58
N ILE A 109 -3.09 22.87 10.82
CA ILE A 109 -4.46 22.54 11.24
C ILE A 109 -4.45 21.68 12.50
N PHE A 110 -3.54 20.70 12.59
CA PHE A 110 -3.42 19.87 13.79
C PHE A 110 -3.03 20.70 15.02
N LEU A 111 -2.04 21.59 14.87
CA LEU A 111 -1.65 22.52 15.94
C LEU A 111 -2.79 23.48 16.32
N ALA A 112 -3.52 24.01 15.34
CA ALA A 112 -4.69 24.85 15.57
C ALA A 112 -5.81 24.09 16.29
N ALA A 113 -6.09 22.85 15.88
CA ALA A 113 -7.10 22.00 16.51
C ALA A 113 -6.72 21.62 17.95
N LEU A 114 -5.44 21.32 18.21
CA LEU A 114 -4.94 21.10 19.56
C LEU A 114 -5.03 22.36 20.44
N TYR A 115 -4.80 23.54 19.86
CA TYR A 115 -4.91 24.81 20.58
C TYR A 115 -6.33 25.11 21.07
N HIS A 116 -7.35 24.64 20.34
CA HIS A 116 -8.76 24.82 20.72
C HIS A 116 -9.25 23.78 21.74
N LEU A 117 -8.45 22.78 22.10
CA LEU A 117 -8.79 21.82 23.14
C LEU A 117 -8.35 22.32 24.53
N PRO A 118 -9.01 21.90 25.62
CA PRO A 118 -8.62 22.29 26.97
C PRO A 118 -7.16 21.92 27.26
N SER A 119 -6.46 22.71 28.07
CA SER A 119 -5.09 22.39 28.48
C SER A 119 -5.02 21.08 29.29
N PHE A 120 -3.94 20.31 29.16
CA PHE A 120 -3.72 19.08 29.95
C PHE A 120 -3.80 19.31 31.47
N GLN A 121 -3.45 20.53 31.93
CA GLN A 121 -3.57 20.94 33.33
C GLN A 121 -5.02 21.00 33.81
N SER A 122 -5.94 21.48 32.96
CA SER A 122 -7.38 21.48 33.26
C SER A 122 -7.97 20.06 33.31
N MET A 123 -7.36 19.12 32.58
CA MET A 123 -7.73 17.70 32.57
C MET A 123 -7.08 16.86 33.68
N GLY A 124 -6.28 17.47 34.57
CA GLY A 124 -5.71 16.80 35.75
C GLY A 124 -4.30 16.26 35.58
N LEU A 125 -3.60 16.61 34.50
CA LEU A 125 -2.18 16.31 34.31
C LEU A 125 -1.33 17.57 34.53
N ASP A 126 -0.62 17.63 35.65
CA ASP A 126 0.37 18.69 35.91
C ASP A 126 1.76 18.23 35.41
N LEU A 127 2.10 18.59 34.18
CA LEU A 127 3.40 18.29 33.56
C LEU A 127 4.40 19.42 33.83
N ARG A 128 4.73 19.68 35.11
CA ARG A 128 5.80 20.64 35.45
C ARG A 128 7.17 19.99 35.26
N MET A 129 7.71 20.04 34.05
CA MET A 129 9.12 19.72 33.82
C MET A 129 9.97 20.96 34.08
N ASN A 130 10.95 20.87 34.99
CA ASN A 130 11.85 21.99 35.28
C ASN A 130 12.81 22.20 34.09
N LEU A 131 12.45 23.13 33.21
CA LEU A 131 13.14 23.39 31.95
C LEU A 131 14.63 23.72 32.14
N SER A 132 14.98 24.39 33.24
CA SER A 132 16.37 24.71 33.59
C SER A 132 17.20 23.45 33.86
N LEU A 133 16.65 22.50 34.61
CA LEU A 133 17.31 21.21 34.89
C LEU A 133 17.47 20.38 33.60
N PHE A 134 16.44 20.35 32.76
CA PHE A 134 16.47 19.65 31.47
C PHE A 134 17.58 20.18 30.57
N LEU A 135 17.63 21.49 30.36
CA LEU A 135 18.63 22.13 29.51
C LEU A 135 20.05 21.92 30.06
N THR A 136 20.22 21.98 31.38
CA THR A 136 21.54 21.79 32.02
C THR A 136 22.06 20.37 31.81
N ILE A 137 21.23 19.34 32.03
CA ILE A 137 21.61 17.93 31.84
C ILE A 137 21.82 17.64 30.35
N TYR A 138 21.00 18.21 29.48
CA TYR A 138 21.10 18.02 28.04
C TYR A 138 22.41 18.57 27.47
N ILE A 139 22.74 19.82 27.80
CA ILE A 139 23.98 20.46 27.35
C ILE A 139 25.20 19.74 27.93
N SER A 140 25.16 19.37 29.22
CA SER A 140 26.25 18.64 29.87
C SER A 140 26.49 17.26 29.24
N SER A 141 25.42 16.52 28.93
CA SER A 141 25.49 15.22 28.24
C SER A 141 26.05 15.36 26.83
N LEU A 142 25.63 16.39 26.10
CA LEU A 142 26.08 16.65 24.74
C LEU A 142 27.58 16.94 24.70
N VAL A 143 28.07 17.83 25.57
CA VAL A 143 29.51 18.15 25.68
C VAL A 143 30.31 16.91 26.05
N PHE A 144 29.88 16.15 27.07
CA PHE A 144 30.59 14.97 27.55
C PHE A 144 30.70 13.86 26.50
N LEU A 145 29.59 13.56 25.80
CA LEU A 145 29.60 12.55 24.75
C LEU A 145 30.42 13.01 23.54
N ILE A 146 30.39 14.29 23.16
CA ILE A 146 31.26 14.80 22.07
C ILE A 146 32.73 14.59 22.44
N VAL A 147 33.13 14.95 23.66
CA VAL A 147 34.52 14.75 24.14
C VAL A 147 34.89 13.27 24.13
N PHE A 148 34.02 12.38 24.61
CA PHE A 148 34.23 10.93 24.54
C PHE A 148 34.48 10.43 23.11
N HIS A 149 33.66 10.85 22.14
CA HIS A 149 33.83 10.45 20.75
C HIS A 149 35.11 11.01 20.12
N VAL A 150 35.50 12.24 20.46
CA VAL A 150 36.78 12.84 20.01
C VAL A 150 37.97 12.07 20.57
N ILE A 151 37.95 11.71 21.86
CA ILE A 151 39.00 10.89 22.49
C ILE A 151 39.05 9.49 21.84
N PHE A 152 37.90 8.86 21.63
CA PHE A 152 37.82 7.54 21.00
C PHE A 152 38.34 7.54 19.56
N LEU A 153 38.07 8.61 18.81
CA LEU A 153 38.61 8.83 17.46
C LEU A 153 40.12 9.08 17.47
N GLY A 154 40.64 9.79 18.47
CA GLY A 154 42.08 9.93 18.71
C GLY A 154 42.76 8.60 19.04
N LEU A 155 42.14 7.75 19.86
CA LEU A 155 42.64 6.41 20.18
C LEU A 155 42.63 5.47 18.95
N TRP A 156 41.66 5.61 18.06
CA TRP A 156 41.66 4.94 16.76
C TRP A 156 42.80 5.41 15.86
N TYR A 157 43.07 6.73 15.79
CA TYR A 157 44.17 7.29 15.00
C TYR A 157 45.55 6.77 15.49
N LEU A 158 45.68 6.52 16.80
CA LEU A 158 46.86 5.91 17.43
C LEU A 158 46.93 4.38 17.28
N GLY A 159 45.95 3.74 16.62
CA GLY A 159 45.94 2.29 16.35
C GLY A 159 45.57 1.40 17.54
N LEU A 160 45.07 1.97 18.64
CA LEU A 160 44.72 1.24 19.87
C LEU A 160 43.30 0.65 19.85
N VAL A 161 42.52 0.90 18.79
CA VAL A 161 41.10 0.50 18.64
C VAL A 161 40.84 -0.06 17.23
N SER A 162 39.91 -1.02 17.12
CA SER A 162 39.51 -1.73 15.88
C SER A 162 39.21 -0.82 14.67
N ARG A 163 39.51 -1.29 13.45
CA ARG A 163 39.27 -0.58 12.17
C ARG A 163 37.79 -0.21 11.92
N MET A 164 36.83 -0.90 12.54
CA MET A 164 35.40 -0.54 12.43
C MET A 164 35.01 0.75 13.19
N ALA A 165 35.92 1.35 13.97
CA ALA A 165 35.69 2.60 14.69
C ALA A 165 35.68 3.86 13.80
N GLU A 166 36.02 3.77 12.51
CA GLU A 166 36.04 4.90 11.58
C GLU A 166 34.63 5.45 11.26
N LYS A 167 33.58 4.62 11.38
CA LYS A 167 32.20 5.06 11.15
C LYS A 167 31.70 5.94 12.29
N LYS A 168 31.63 7.24 12.04
CA LYS A 168 31.02 8.24 12.92
C LYS A 168 29.56 7.87 13.22
N PRO A 169 29.12 7.90 14.49
CA PRO A 169 27.69 7.89 14.77
C PRO A 169 27.06 9.16 14.19
N GLU A 170 25.85 9.03 13.63
CA GLU A 170 25.11 10.19 13.16
C GLU A 170 24.89 11.15 14.33
N MET A 171 25.19 12.45 14.13
CA MET A 171 25.00 13.49 15.17
C MET A 171 23.58 13.47 15.75
N LEU A 172 22.60 13.10 14.92
CA LEU A 172 21.21 12.95 15.33
C LEU A 172 21.03 11.90 16.43
N THR A 173 21.75 10.79 16.41
CA THR A 173 21.68 9.74 17.42
C THR A 173 22.25 10.19 18.75
N ILE A 174 23.32 10.99 18.75
CA ILE A 174 23.90 11.58 19.97
C ILE A 174 22.89 12.57 20.59
N ILE A 175 22.32 13.44 19.76
CA ILE A 175 21.29 14.41 20.15
C ILE A 175 20.08 13.72 20.77
N GLN A 176 19.58 12.67 20.14
CA GLN A 176 18.43 11.90 20.64
C GLN A 176 18.73 11.22 21.99
N ASN A 177 19.88 10.59 22.15
CA ASN A 177 20.26 9.95 23.41
C ASN A 177 20.44 10.98 24.54
N CYS A 178 21.01 12.15 24.26
CA CYS A 178 21.13 13.24 25.24
C CYS A 178 19.75 13.73 25.69
N ALA A 179 18.80 13.88 24.76
CA ALA A 179 17.43 14.28 25.09
C ALA A 179 16.76 13.25 26.01
N VAL A 180 16.98 11.96 25.78
CA VAL A 180 16.36 10.88 26.54
C VAL A 180 16.95 10.73 27.94
N ILE A 181 18.27 10.85 28.07
CA ILE A 181 18.94 10.91 29.37
C ILE A 181 18.40 12.09 30.19
N SER A 182 18.20 13.24 29.53
CA SER A 182 17.69 14.46 30.18
C SER A 182 16.24 14.31 30.62
N ILE A 183 15.38 13.73 29.77
CA ILE A 183 13.99 13.40 30.12
C ILE A 183 13.98 12.44 31.32
N ALA A 184 14.76 11.36 31.27
CA ALA A 184 14.84 10.40 32.37
C ALA A 184 15.22 11.10 33.68
N CYS A 185 16.33 11.85 33.70
CA CYS A 185 16.79 12.53 34.92
C CYS A 185 15.77 13.55 35.45
N CYS A 186 15.10 14.32 34.58
CA CYS A 186 14.08 15.29 34.99
C CYS A 186 12.82 14.62 35.55
N VAL A 187 12.38 13.54 34.93
CA VAL A 187 11.22 12.75 35.35
C VAL A 187 11.45 12.14 36.72
N PHE A 188 12.61 11.50 36.90
CA PHE A 188 12.99 10.90 38.17
C PHE A 188 13.15 11.96 39.28
N TYR A 189 13.75 13.12 38.97
CA TYR A 189 13.87 14.22 39.92
C TYR A 189 12.50 14.77 40.35
N SER A 190 11.58 14.96 39.40
CA SER A 190 10.22 15.41 39.68
C SER A 190 9.44 14.42 40.54
N HIS A 191 9.75 13.12 40.46
CA HIS A 191 9.04 12.06 41.18
C HIS A 191 9.53 11.87 42.62
N CYS A 192 10.85 11.82 42.86
CA CYS A 192 11.43 11.54 44.18
C CYS A 192 11.89 12.80 44.96
N GLY A 193 12.18 13.92 44.28
CA GLY A 193 12.68 15.16 44.88
C GLY A 193 14.08 15.03 45.50
N ASN A 194 14.64 16.14 45.97
CA ASN A 194 15.93 16.17 46.66
C ASN A 194 15.71 15.94 48.16
N ARG A 195 15.59 14.68 48.61
CA ARG A 195 15.45 14.36 50.03
C ARG A 195 16.80 14.43 50.73
N THR A 196 17.26 15.63 51.07
CA THR A 196 18.19 15.82 52.20
C THR A 196 17.45 15.42 53.47
N LEU A 197 18.02 14.51 54.25
CA LEU A 197 17.51 14.07 55.55
C LEU A 197 17.31 15.26 56.51
N SER A 198 16.15 15.92 56.47
CA SER A 198 15.67 16.73 57.60
C SER A 198 15.06 15.78 58.62
N ARG A 199 15.94 15.24 59.46
CA ARG A 199 15.59 14.58 60.72
C ARG A 199 15.21 15.64 61.75
N ASP A 200 14.21 16.48 61.44
CA ASP A 200 13.51 17.32 62.41
C ASP A 200 12.30 18.00 61.77
N LYS A 201 11.14 17.34 61.92
CA LYS A 201 9.78 17.89 61.94
C LYS A 201 8.80 16.72 62.08
N SER A 202 9.00 15.90 63.10
CA SER A 202 8.09 14.82 63.49
C SER A 202 6.88 15.32 64.30
N ILE A 203 6.74 16.63 64.52
CA ILE A 203 5.73 17.16 65.47
C ILE A 203 4.54 17.84 64.78
N ASP A 204 4.64 18.34 63.54
CA ASP A 204 3.55 19.15 62.96
C ASP A 204 2.65 18.43 61.94
N ARG A 205 2.96 17.16 61.61
CA ARG A 205 2.17 16.36 60.65
C ARG A 205 1.14 15.43 61.30
N ARG A 206 1.21 15.24 62.63
CA ARG A 206 0.23 14.43 63.39
C ARG A 206 -1.10 15.17 63.57
N THR A 207 -1.10 16.50 63.60
CA THR A 207 -2.31 17.30 63.86
C THR A 207 -3.22 17.39 62.63
N ALA A 208 -2.65 17.56 61.43
CA ALA A 208 -3.41 17.56 60.17
C ALA A 208 -3.95 16.15 59.80
N SER A 209 -3.22 15.10 60.14
CA SER A 209 -3.64 13.72 59.88
C SER A 209 -4.75 13.25 60.83
N TRP A 210 -4.90 13.82 62.03
CA TRP A 210 -5.92 13.38 62.99
C TRP A 210 -7.30 14.01 62.72
N VAL A 211 -7.34 15.26 62.25
CA VAL A 211 -8.58 15.96 61.87
C VAL A 211 -9.21 15.36 60.60
N ALA A 212 -8.39 14.92 59.63
CA ALA A 212 -8.88 14.20 58.46
C ALA A 212 -9.34 12.77 58.79
N PHE A 213 -8.87 12.18 59.90
CA PHE A 213 -9.17 10.81 60.30
C PHE A 213 -10.44 10.69 61.15
N SER A 214 -10.84 11.74 61.87
CA SER A 214 -12.10 11.73 62.65
C SER A 214 -13.33 12.02 61.80
N LEU A 215 -13.20 12.83 60.74
CA LEU A 215 -14.30 13.18 59.83
C LEU A 215 -14.63 12.08 58.82
N TRP A 216 -13.69 11.18 58.52
CA TRP A 216 -13.85 10.18 57.47
C TRP A 216 -14.14 8.75 57.96
N ARG A 217 -14.13 8.50 59.27
CA ARG A 217 -14.54 7.20 59.85
C ARG A 217 -16.06 7.04 60.01
N LYS A 218 -16.87 8.05 59.66
CA LYS A 218 -18.33 8.00 59.81
C LYS A 218 -19.10 7.64 58.54
N GLN A 219 -18.42 7.39 57.42
CA GLN A 219 -19.06 6.94 56.18
C GLN A 219 -18.20 5.89 55.46
N ASN A 220 -18.75 4.68 55.40
CA ASN A 220 -18.39 3.53 54.57
C ASN A 220 -17.11 2.75 54.95
N GLU A 221 -17.33 1.70 55.75
CA GLU A 221 -16.57 0.47 55.64
C GLU A 221 -16.86 -0.21 54.27
N ASP A 222 -15.91 -1.02 53.80
CA ASP A 222 -15.86 -1.70 52.49
C ASP A 222 -15.45 -0.88 51.26
N ASN A 223 -14.14 -0.62 51.13
CA ASN A 223 -13.52 -0.43 49.81
C ASN A 223 -12.09 -0.98 49.76
N THR A 224 -11.93 -2.18 49.21
CA THR A 224 -10.66 -2.91 48.99
C THR A 224 -9.69 -2.19 48.04
N LEU A 225 -10.18 -1.23 47.25
CA LEU A 225 -9.39 -0.42 46.32
C LEU A 225 -8.55 0.66 47.05
N ILE A 226 -9.08 1.19 48.16
CA ILE A 226 -8.45 2.28 48.92
C ILE A 226 -7.24 1.76 49.71
N SER A 227 -7.31 0.53 50.22
CA SER A 227 -6.18 -0.13 50.90
C SER A 227 -5.05 -0.51 49.91
N LYS A 228 -5.39 -0.84 48.64
CA LYS A 228 -4.42 -1.03 47.55
C LYS A 228 -3.75 0.29 47.15
N LEU A 229 -4.49 1.40 47.10
CA LEU A 229 -3.94 2.73 46.78
C LEU A 229 -3.02 3.30 47.88
N LEU A 230 -3.36 3.11 49.16
CA LEU A 230 -2.49 3.45 50.30
C LEU A 230 -1.15 2.67 50.30
N ARG A 231 -1.13 1.47 49.70
CA ARG A 231 0.08 0.67 49.47
C ARG A 231 1.01 1.30 48.43
N MET A 232 0.46 2.03 47.46
CA MET A 232 1.20 2.66 46.36
C MET A 232 2.04 3.87 46.84
N HIS A 233 1.56 4.65 47.81
CA HIS A 233 2.38 5.69 48.46
C HIS A 233 3.52 5.12 49.32
N LYS A 234 3.29 4.00 50.02
CA LYS A 234 4.37 3.27 50.72
C LYS A 234 5.39 2.69 49.74
N PHE A 235 4.94 2.22 48.57
CA PHE A 235 5.79 1.71 47.50
C PHE A 235 6.64 2.84 46.88
N LYS A 236 6.08 4.03 46.68
CA LYS A 236 6.82 5.24 46.28
C LYS A 236 7.94 5.58 47.26
N ASP A 237 7.65 5.61 48.57
CA ASP A 237 8.66 5.87 49.60
C ASP A 237 9.72 4.77 49.68
N GLN A 238 9.37 3.50 49.46
CA GLN A 238 10.32 2.39 49.40
C GLN A 238 11.22 2.45 48.16
N ILE A 239 10.70 2.74 46.96
CA ILE A 239 11.51 2.85 45.73
C ILE A 239 12.50 3.99 45.84
N CYS A 240 12.05 5.19 46.24
CA CYS A 240 12.93 6.35 46.36
C CYS A 240 13.98 6.19 47.48
N SER A 241 13.74 5.35 48.50
CA SER A 241 14.71 5.11 49.60
C SER A 241 15.66 3.93 49.38
N SER A 242 15.25 2.91 48.61
CA SER A 242 16.05 1.69 48.40
C SER A 242 16.92 1.74 47.15
N TRP A 243 16.47 2.36 46.06
CA TRP A 243 17.23 2.42 44.79
C TRP A 243 18.19 3.61 44.72
N PHE A 244 18.00 4.64 45.57
CA PHE A 244 18.77 5.90 45.52
C PHE A 244 19.11 6.46 46.91
N ALA A 245 19.55 5.59 47.82
CA ALA A 245 20.21 6.06 49.03
C ALA A 245 21.48 6.86 48.66
N PRO A 246 21.85 7.92 49.43
CA PRO A 246 23.11 8.63 49.26
C PRO A 246 24.30 7.68 49.14
N VAL A 247 25.05 7.77 48.04
CA VAL A 247 26.24 6.94 47.84
C VAL A 247 27.41 7.62 48.55
N GLY A 248 27.54 7.34 49.85
CA GLY A 248 28.70 7.74 50.66
C GLY A 248 28.85 9.23 50.95
N SER A 249 29.81 9.55 51.82
CA SER A 249 30.20 10.90 52.19
C SER A 249 31.30 11.39 51.25
N ALA A 250 31.37 12.70 50.97
CA ALA A 250 32.44 13.32 50.19
C ALA A 250 33.87 13.01 50.69
N SER A 251 34.03 12.46 51.91
CA SER A 251 35.28 11.93 52.46
C SER A 251 35.84 10.73 51.71
N ASP A 252 35.02 9.97 51.00
CA ASP A 252 35.36 8.60 50.55
C ASP A 252 35.99 8.57 49.15
N TYR A 253 36.16 9.73 48.50
CA TYR A 253 36.60 9.82 47.11
C TYR A 253 37.95 10.57 46.94
N PRO A 254 38.79 10.15 45.96
CA PRO A 254 40.04 10.82 45.60
C PRO A 254 39.90 12.32 45.24
N LEU A 255 40.99 13.08 45.36
CA LEU A 255 41.01 14.54 45.20
C LEU A 255 40.50 15.03 43.82
N LEU A 256 40.81 14.28 42.76
CA LEU A 256 40.34 14.55 41.39
C LEU A 256 38.82 14.38 41.22
N SER A 257 38.24 13.38 41.87
CA SER A 257 36.80 13.16 41.89
C SER A 257 36.08 14.26 42.69
N LYS A 258 36.70 14.81 43.74
CA LYS A 258 36.14 15.95 44.48
C LYS A 258 36.01 17.20 43.61
N TRP A 259 37.06 17.51 42.84
CA TRP A 259 37.05 18.64 41.92
C TRP A 259 35.99 18.50 40.82
N ALA A 260 35.87 17.31 40.22
CA ALA A 260 34.91 17.05 39.14
C ALA A 260 33.44 16.91 39.60
N ILE A 261 33.20 16.42 40.82
CA ILE A 261 31.84 16.13 41.35
C ILE A 261 31.28 17.32 42.14
N TYR A 262 32.11 18.06 42.86
CA TYR A 262 31.68 19.13 43.77
C TYR A 262 32.11 20.54 43.34
N GLY A 263 32.98 20.70 42.35
CA GLY A 263 33.28 21.99 41.72
C GLY A 263 33.79 23.07 42.68
N GLU A 264 34.86 22.81 43.45
CA GLU A 264 35.45 23.83 44.31
C GLU A 264 36.49 24.69 43.57
N LEU A 265 36.11 25.93 43.25
CA LEU A 265 37.01 27.07 43.31
C LEU A 265 36.24 28.29 43.89
N ALA A 266 36.62 28.65 45.12
CA ALA A 266 36.35 29.91 45.81
C ALA A 266 34.90 30.31 46.15
N SER A 267 34.48 30.04 47.39
CA SER A 267 33.89 31.05 48.29
C SER A 267 33.70 30.46 49.69
N ASN A 268 34.25 31.14 50.70
CA ASN A 268 34.08 30.82 52.11
C ASN A 268 32.60 30.85 52.54
N GLY A 269 32.20 29.85 53.33
CA GLY A 269 31.17 30.01 54.36
C GLY A 269 29.77 29.51 54.04
N SER A 270 29.55 28.19 54.06
CA SER A 270 28.33 27.57 54.59
C SER A 270 28.51 26.06 54.73
N GLU A 271 28.17 25.49 55.88
CA GLU A 271 28.04 24.04 56.07
C GLU A 271 26.97 23.51 55.10
N HIS A 272 27.40 22.88 54.00
CA HIS A 272 26.51 22.26 53.03
C HIS A 272 26.80 20.75 52.91
N SER A 273 25.70 20.00 52.82
CA SER A 273 25.62 18.55 52.95
C SER A 273 26.60 17.78 52.07
N ASN A 274 27.44 16.94 52.69
CA ASN A 274 28.43 16.03 52.09
C ASN A 274 27.82 14.87 51.25
N ILE A 275 26.67 15.06 50.61
CA ILE A 275 25.87 14.02 49.96
C ILE A 275 25.82 14.26 48.45
N ILE A 276 26.21 13.25 47.65
CA ILE A 276 26.09 13.28 46.18
C ILE A 276 24.60 13.38 45.79
N SER A 277 24.28 14.32 44.90
CA SER A 277 22.93 14.45 44.35
C SER A 277 22.50 13.16 43.62
N PRO A 278 21.35 12.55 43.95
CA PRO A 278 20.83 11.38 43.24
C PRO A 278 20.70 11.58 41.72
N VAL A 279 20.48 12.82 41.28
CA VAL A 279 20.40 13.19 39.86
C VAL A 279 21.74 13.01 39.15
N TYR A 280 22.85 13.35 39.83
CA TYR A 280 24.19 13.20 39.27
C TYR A 280 24.57 11.72 39.13
N SER A 281 24.30 10.91 40.16
CA SER A 281 24.55 9.45 40.11
C SER A 281 23.77 8.76 39.00
N LEU A 282 22.51 9.16 38.80
CA LEU A 282 21.67 8.65 37.73
C LEU A 282 22.22 9.05 36.35
N TRP A 283 22.56 10.33 36.17
CA TRP A 283 23.16 10.85 34.95
C TRP A 283 24.47 10.11 34.59
N ALA A 284 25.38 9.95 35.56
CA ALA A 284 26.66 9.28 35.37
C ALA A 284 26.49 7.80 34.98
N THR A 285 25.50 7.12 35.58
CA THR A 285 25.19 5.72 35.27
C THR A 285 24.73 5.55 33.82
N PHE A 286 23.83 6.42 33.34
CA PHE A 286 23.34 6.35 31.96
C PHE A 286 24.41 6.71 30.92
N ILE A 287 25.24 7.71 31.21
CA ILE A 287 26.39 8.06 30.36
C ILE A 287 27.41 6.91 30.32
N GLY A 288 27.71 6.29 31.46
CA GLY A 288 28.61 5.13 31.54
C GLY A 288 28.12 3.91 30.77
N LEU A 289 26.82 3.59 30.88
CA LEU A 289 26.20 2.50 30.11
C LEU A 289 26.26 2.76 28.60
N TYR A 290 26.01 4.01 28.18
CA TYR A 290 26.15 4.40 26.78
C TYR A 290 27.58 4.16 26.28
N MET A 291 28.59 4.63 27.02
CA MET A 291 30.00 4.47 26.66
C MET A 291 30.41 2.99 26.62
N ALA A 292 30.02 2.20 27.63
CA ALA A 292 30.34 0.77 27.68
C ALA A 292 29.73 0.03 26.49
N ASN A 293 28.46 0.29 26.16
CA ASN A 293 27.79 -0.31 25.01
C ASN A 293 28.46 0.09 23.69
N TYR A 294 28.81 1.38 23.55
CA TYR A 294 29.50 1.90 22.36
C TYR A 294 30.87 1.24 22.15
N VAL A 295 31.62 1.02 23.23
CA VAL A 295 32.92 0.33 23.20
C VAL A 295 32.75 -1.16 22.90
N VAL A 296 31.81 -1.86 23.55
CA VAL A 296 31.58 -3.32 23.36
C VAL A 296 31.14 -3.65 21.94
N GLU A 297 30.23 -2.86 21.36
CA GLU A 297 29.75 -3.00 19.98
C GLU A 297 30.91 -2.96 18.98
N ARG A 298 31.95 -2.15 19.25
CA ARG A 298 33.07 -1.90 18.33
C ARG A 298 34.36 -2.64 18.68
N SER A 299 34.43 -3.33 19.83
CA SER A 299 35.63 -4.02 20.32
C SER A 299 35.53 -5.56 20.31
N THR A 300 34.34 -6.15 20.23
CA THR A 300 34.17 -7.61 20.34
C THR A 300 34.35 -8.34 18.99
N GLY A 301 35.17 -9.39 18.98
CA GLY A 301 35.60 -10.17 17.81
C GLY A 301 34.53 -10.94 17.02
N TRP A 302 33.24 -10.68 17.24
CA TRP A 302 32.13 -11.23 16.45
C TRP A 302 32.11 -10.68 15.01
N ALA A 303 32.56 -9.43 14.82
CA ALA A 303 32.70 -8.80 13.51
C ALA A 303 33.82 -9.40 12.63
N LEU A 304 34.75 -10.18 13.21
CA LEU A 304 35.89 -10.75 12.49
C LEU A 304 35.59 -12.13 11.87
N THR A 305 34.46 -12.77 12.19
CA THR A 305 34.13 -14.14 11.73
C THR A 305 33.00 -14.22 10.70
N HIS A 306 32.37 -13.08 10.35
CA HIS A 306 31.29 -13.01 9.35
C HIS A 306 31.62 -11.92 8.30
N PRO A 307 32.31 -12.26 7.19
CA PRO A 307 32.84 -11.27 6.24
C PRO A 307 31.81 -10.63 5.31
N LEU A 308 30.53 -10.97 5.42
CA LEU A 308 29.43 -10.28 4.71
C LEU A 308 28.42 -9.78 5.73
N THR A 309 28.20 -8.47 5.72
CA THR A 309 27.16 -7.83 6.52
C THR A 309 25.77 -8.24 5.99
N ILE A 310 24.77 -8.35 6.87
CA ILE A 310 23.36 -8.56 6.48
C ILE A 310 22.93 -7.49 5.45
N SER A 311 23.49 -6.28 5.57
CA SER A 311 23.35 -5.19 4.60
C SER A 311 23.83 -5.56 3.20
N GLU A 312 24.99 -6.20 3.05
CA GLU A 312 25.51 -6.62 1.74
C GLU A 312 24.68 -7.76 1.14
N TYR A 313 24.20 -8.71 1.94
CA TYR A 313 23.27 -9.74 1.46
C TYR A 313 21.91 -9.15 1.03
N GLU A 314 21.36 -8.20 1.78
CA GLU A 314 20.15 -7.47 1.37
C GLU A 314 20.38 -6.60 0.14
N THR A 315 21.58 -6.04 -0.02
CA THR A 315 21.98 -5.26 -1.20
C THR A 315 22.11 -6.17 -2.42
N LEU A 316 22.68 -7.38 -2.26
CA LEU A 316 22.78 -8.38 -3.32
C LEU A 316 21.39 -8.91 -3.70
N LYS A 317 20.50 -9.11 -2.72
CA LYS A 317 19.11 -9.48 -2.96
C LYS A 317 18.30 -8.36 -3.64
N LYS A 318 18.60 -7.09 -3.33
CA LYS A 318 18.06 -5.92 -4.05
C LYS A 318 18.60 -5.84 -5.47
N LEU A 319 19.88 -6.15 -5.69
CA LEU A 319 20.52 -6.23 -7.02
C LEU A 319 19.96 -7.38 -7.88
N LEU A 320 19.49 -8.46 -7.26
CA LEU A 320 18.88 -9.61 -7.95
C LEU A 320 17.36 -9.48 -8.14
N LYS A 321 16.70 -8.53 -7.45
CA LYS A 321 15.27 -8.29 -7.68
C LYS A 321 15.14 -7.54 -9.00
N PRO A 322 14.31 -8.01 -9.95
CA PRO A 322 14.06 -7.27 -11.17
C PRO A 322 13.53 -5.87 -10.83
N ASP A 323 13.90 -4.90 -11.66
CA ASP A 323 13.55 -3.49 -11.47
C ASP A 323 12.06 -3.20 -11.70
N PHE A 324 11.30 -4.15 -12.26
CA PHE A 324 9.87 -4.01 -12.50
C PHE A 324 9.01 -4.35 -11.28
N GLU A 325 7.82 -3.76 -11.23
CA GLU A 325 6.93 -3.87 -10.08
C GLU A 325 6.10 -5.16 -10.06
N ASP A 326 5.76 -5.61 -8.85
CA ASP A 326 4.81 -6.71 -8.65
C ASP A 326 3.37 -6.30 -9.05
N MET A 327 2.45 -7.27 -9.08
CA MET A 327 1.03 -7.06 -9.46
C MET A 327 0.39 -5.88 -8.73
N VAL A 328 -0.37 -5.05 -9.45
CA VAL A 328 -1.05 -3.88 -8.87
C VAL A 328 -1.95 -4.38 -7.72
N PRO A 329 -1.79 -3.82 -6.50
CA PRO A 329 -2.55 -4.26 -5.35
C PRO A 329 -3.88 -3.50 -5.29
N TRP A 330 -4.74 -3.73 -6.28
CA TRP A 330 -6.03 -3.05 -6.49
C TRP A 330 -6.91 -2.94 -5.22
N TYR A 331 -6.77 -3.89 -4.29
CA TYR A 331 -7.57 -4.01 -3.08
C TYR A 331 -6.74 -3.99 -1.78
N SER A 332 -5.46 -3.61 -1.81
CA SER A 332 -4.67 -3.50 -0.57
C SER A 332 -5.17 -2.34 0.30
N GLY A 333 -5.12 -2.53 1.63
CA GLY A 333 -5.78 -1.67 2.62
C GLY A 333 -5.32 -0.21 2.67
N THR A 334 -4.27 0.16 1.92
CA THR A 334 -3.96 1.55 1.56
C THR A 334 -4.66 1.89 0.27
N SER A 335 -5.99 2.01 0.33
CA SER A 335 -6.91 2.41 -0.72
C SER A 335 -6.55 3.72 -1.45
N THR A 336 -5.44 4.36 -1.11
CA THR A 336 -4.82 5.48 -1.83
C THR A 336 -4.71 5.27 -3.33
N ASP A 337 -4.33 4.10 -3.85
CA ASP A 337 -4.20 3.94 -5.30
C ASP A 337 -5.56 3.85 -6.00
N LEU A 338 -6.52 3.09 -5.45
CA LEU A 338 -7.89 3.04 -5.98
C LEU A 338 -8.60 4.39 -5.85
N PHE A 339 -8.51 5.05 -4.68
CA PHE A 339 -9.09 6.38 -4.48
C PHE A 339 -8.43 7.43 -5.34
N LYS A 340 -7.10 7.36 -5.53
CA LYS A 340 -6.39 8.24 -6.45
C LYS A 340 -6.83 7.98 -7.89
N THR A 341 -6.91 6.73 -8.35
CA THR A 341 -7.39 6.42 -9.70
C THR A 341 -8.83 6.89 -9.90
N VAL A 342 -9.73 6.68 -8.93
CA VAL A 342 -11.12 7.17 -9.00
C VAL A 342 -11.16 8.70 -8.98
N PHE A 343 -10.31 9.36 -8.19
CA PHE A 343 -10.21 10.81 -8.13
C PHE A 343 -9.63 11.42 -9.40
N ASP A 344 -8.55 10.84 -9.93
CA ASP A 344 -7.92 11.21 -11.19
C ASP A 344 -8.88 10.98 -12.36
N LEU A 345 -9.61 9.87 -12.38
CA LEU A 345 -10.68 9.60 -13.34
C LEU A 345 -11.81 10.63 -13.21
N MET A 346 -12.27 10.91 -12.00
CA MET A 346 -13.32 11.91 -11.79
C MET A 346 -12.86 13.27 -12.28
N ILE A 347 -11.65 13.71 -11.94
CA ILE A 347 -11.05 14.95 -12.44
C ILE A 347 -10.94 14.94 -13.95
N SER A 348 -10.36 13.88 -14.53
CA SER A 348 -10.17 13.75 -15.97
C SER A 348 -11.51 13.83 -16.70
N VAL A 349 -12.50 13.03 -16.28
CA VAL A 349 -13.83 12.97 -16.89
C VAL A 349 -14.65 14.23 -16.67
N THR A 350 -14.66 14.81 -15.46
CA THR A 350 -15.52 15.98 -15.17
C THR A 350 -14.89 17.33 -15.53
N LEU A 351 -13.56 17.47 -15.49
CA LEU A 351 -12.88 18.73 -15.75
C LEU A 351 -12.23 18.79 -17.15
N PHE A 352 -11.76 17.67 -17.70
CA PHE A 352 -10.84 17.68 -18.86
C PHE A 352 -11.36 16.98 -20.13
N VAL A 353 -12.20 15.94 -20.02
CA VAL A 353 -12.69 15.13 -21.16
C VAL A 353 -13.49 15.91 -22.21
N GLY A 354 -13.90 17.15 -21.92
CA GLY A 354 -14.48 18.06 -22.92
C GLY A 354 -13.61 19.25 -23.36
N ARG A 355 -12.44 19.48 -22.75
CA ARG A 355 -11.65 20.72 -22.94
C ARG A 355 -10.22 20.51 -23.41
N PHE A 356 -9.63 19.33 -23.21
CA PHE A 356 -8.22 19.06 -23.51
C PHE A 356 -8.01 17.69 -24.17
N ASP A 357 -8.61 17.48 -25.34
CA ASP A 357 -8.26 16.34 -26.20
C ASP A 357 -6.93 16.63 -26.93
N MET A 358 -5.88 15.87 -26.59
CA MET A 358 -4.54 16.03 -27.17
C MET A 358 -4.53 15.82 -28.68
N ARG A 359 -5.38 14.93 -29.22
CA ARG A 359 -5.49 14.68 -30.67
C ARG A 359 -6.05 15.92 -31.36
N MET A 360 -7.11 16.51 -30.82
CA MET A 360 -7.69 17.75 -31.35
C MET A 360 -6.71 18.92 -31.26
N MET A 361 -5.97 19.04 -30.15
CA MET A 361 -4.92 20.06 -30.01
C MET A 361 -3.81 19.88 -31.05
N GLN A 362 -3.33 18.65 -31.24
CA GLN A 362 -2.35 18.34 -32.26
C GLN A 362 -2.87 18.64 -33.68
N ALA A 363 -4.12 18.26 -33.99
CA ALA A 363 -4.74 18.59 -35.27
C ALA A 363 -4.86 20.12 -35.47
N ALA A 364 -5.21 20.86 -34.42
CA ALA A 364 -5.36 22.32 -34.46
C ALA A 364 -4.02 23.07 -34.58
N MET A 365 -2.95 22.58 -33.95
CA MET A 365 -1.60 23.15 -34.07
C MET A 365 -0.98 22.93 -35.45
N ASN A 366 -1.41 21.89 -36.17
CA ASN A 366 -0.86 21.52 -37.47
C ASN A 366 -1.54 22.18 -38.68
N LYS A 367 -2.19 23.34 -38.50
CA LYS A 367 -3.02 24.05 -39.52
C LYS A 367 -2.36 24.46 -40.84
N THR A 368 -1.08 24.19 -41.09
CA THR A 368 -0.51 24.34 -42.44
C THR A 368 -0.84 23.10 -43.29
N PRO A 369 -1.55 23.24 -44.44
CA PRO A 369 -1.86 22.13 -45.32
C PRO A 369 -0.62 21.81 -46.15
N ASP A 370 0.21 20.89 -45.66
CA ASP A 370 1.34 20.38 -46.42
C ASP A 370 1.07 18.89 -46.67
N GLU A 371 1.05 18.47 -47.93
CA GLU A 371 0.74 17.09 -48.36
C GLU A 371 1.71 16.06 -47.73
N SER A 372 2.88 16.52 -47.28
CA SER A 372 3.86 15.77 -46.50
C SER A 372 3.30 15.19 -45.18
N LYS A 373 2.19 15.70 -44.64
CA LYS A 373 1.67 15.29 -43.32
C LYS A 373 0.90 13.96 -43.30
N SER A 374 0.41 13.48 -44.45
CA SER A 374 -0.14 12.12 -44.53
C SER A 374 0.92 11.03 -44.30
N SER A 375 2.20 11.37 -44.51
CA SER A 375 3.34 10.46 -44.30
C SER A 375 3.61 10.14 -42.83
N ASP A 376 3.15 10.97 -41.88
CA ASP A 376 3.39 10.74 -40.45
C ASP A 376 2.51 9.64 -39.85
N LEU A 377 1.40 9.32 -40.51
CA LEU A 377 0.39 8.35 -40.08
C LEU A 377 0.39 7.07 -40.92
N LEU A 378 0.85 7.16 -42.18
CA LEU A 378 0.92 6.05 -43.10
C LEU A 378 2.35 5.50 -43.19
N TYR A 379 2.49 4.20 -42.96
CA TYR A 379 3.77 3.49 -42.99
C TYR A 379 3.69 2.35 -44.01
N ASP A 380 4.43 2.46 -45.10
CA ASP A 380 4.46 1.48 -46.21
C ASP A 380 5.84 0.84 -46.42
N HIS A 381 6.73 0.99 -45.43
CA HIS A 381 8.08 0.43 -45.47
C HIS A 381 8.09 -1.10 -45.37
N LEU A 382 7.02 -1.72 -44.84
CA LEU A 382 6.85 -3.17 -44.75
C LEU A 382 6.26 -3.78 -46.04
N ASP A 383 5.79 -2.96 -46.97
CA ASP A 383 5.28 -3.39 -48.27
C ASP A 383 6.41 -3.99 -49.14
N GLY A 384 6.07 -4.98 -49.96
CA GLY A 384 7.00 -5.64 -50.88
C GLY A 384 7.78 -6.85 -50.34
N LYS A 385 7.52 -7.30 -49.10
CA LYS A 385 7.98 -8.64 -48.64
C LYS A 385 7.04 -9.73 -49.17
N ASP A 386 7.52 -10.97 -49.26
CA ASP A 386 6.66 -12.10 -49.64
C ASP A 386 5.77 -12.56 -48.47
N GLU A 387 6.33 -12.58 -47.27
CA GLU A 387 5.69 -12.98 -46.02
C GLU A 387 6.03 -11.99 -44.89
N LEU A 388 5.15 -11.86 -43.91
CA LEU A 388 5.39 -11.09 -42.69
C LEU A 388 4.74 -11.77 -41.49
N TRP A 389 5.53 -12.01 -40.44
CA TRP A 389 5.04 -12.50 -39.15
C TRP A 389 4.85 -11.34 -38.18
N PHE A 390 3.70 -11.28 -37.51
CA PHE A 390 3.44 -10.30 -36.46
C PHE A 390 2.81 -10.94 -35.23
N ASP A 391 3.09 -10.33 -34.08
CA ASP A 391 2.51 -10.69 -32.79
C ASP A 391 1.52 -9.62 -32.34
N PHE A 392 0.47 -10.02 -31.61
CA PHE A 392 -0.51 -9.10 -31.02
C PHE A 392 -0.75 -9.40 -29.54
N ILE A 393 -0.71 -8.37 -28.70
CA ILE A 393 -1.06 -8.43 -27.27
C ILE A 393 -1.79 -7.15 -26.85
N ALA A 394 -2.50 -7.17 -25.73
CA ALA A 394 -3.04 -5.98 -25.07
C ALA A 394 -3.08 -6.20 -23.55
N ASP A 395 -3.30 -5.13 -22.79
CA ASP A 395 -3.51 -5.16 -21.34
C ASP A 395 -2.27 -5.68 -20.59
N THR A 396 -1.21 -4.86 -20.61
CA THR A 396 0.09 -5.12 -19.99
C THR A 396 0.31 -4.26 -18.74
N GLY A 397 1.35 -4.55 -17.96
CA GLY A 397 1.78 -3.65 -16.88
C GLY A 397 0.91 -3.67 -15.63
N ASP A 398 -0.03 -4.59 -15.50
CA ASP A 398 -0.71 -4.89 -14.23
C ASP A 398 0.23 -5.66 -13.30
N GLY A 399 0.89 -6.71 -13.80
CA GLY A 399 1.88 -7.48 -13.04
C GLY A 399 3.19 -7.63 -13.78
N GLY A 400 4.30 -7.21 -13.16
CA GLY A 400 5.61 -7.25 -13.80
C GLY A 400 6.06 -8.67 -14.14
N ASN A 401 5.84 -9.66 -13.26
CA ASN A 401 6.19 -11.05 -13.57
C ASN A 401 5.37 -11.65 -14.73
N SER A 402 4.07 -11.36 -14.79
CA SER A 402 3.18 -11.85 -15.85
C SER A 402 3.46 -11.15 -17.18
N THR A 403 3.60 -9.83 -17.17
CA THR A 403 3.99 -9.06 -18.35
C THR A 403 5.38 -9.46 -18.86
N TYR A 404 6.36 -9.64 -17.97
CA TYR A 404 7.69 -10.13 -18.35
C TYR A 404 7.63 -11.54 -18.97
N ALA A 405 6.81 -12.45 -18.43
CA ALA A 405 6.68 -13.78 -18.98
C ALA A 405 6.18 -13.76 -20.43
N ILE A 406 5.19 -12.93 -20.74
CA ILE A 406 4.67 -12.75 -22.10
C ILE A 406 5.69 -12.04 -22.99
N ALA A 407 6.27 -10.93 -22.53
CA ALA A 407 7.31 -10.20 -23.28
C ALA A 407 8.50 -11.10 -23.63
N ARG A 408 8.92 -11.98 -22.71
CA ARG A 408 9.99 -12.93 -22.94
C ARG A 408 9.66 -13.93 -24.04
N LEU A 409 8.40 -14.41 -24.12
CA LEU A 409 7.95 -15.30 -25.19
C LEU A 409 8.01 -14.57 -26.53
N LEU A 410 7.49 -13.34 -26.59
CA LEU A 410 7.53 -12.49 -27.79
C LEU A 410 8.97 -12.16 -28.24
N ALA A 411 9.92 -12.09 -27.32
CA ALA A 411 11.31 -11.82 -27.63
C ALA A 411 12.06 -13.02 -28.25
N GLN A 412 11.57 -14.25 -28.06
CA GLN A 412 12.28 -15.45 -28.51
C GLN A 412 12.43 -15.45 -30.03
N PRO A 413 13.61 -15.79 -30.59
CA PRO A 413 13.80 -15.89 -32.03
C PRO A 413 12.86 -16.90 -32.71
N SER A 414 12.47 -17.94 -31.96
CA SER A 414 11.45 -18.90 -32.36
C SER A 414 10.64 -19.38 -31.17
N LEU A 415 9.37 -19.67 -31.40
CA LEU A 415 8.42 -20.19 -30.43
C LEU A 415 8.05 -21.62 -30.78
N VAL A 416 8.28 -22.54 -29.85
CA VAL A 416 7.91 -23.95 -29.99
C VAL A 416 6.60 -24.20 -29.28
N VAL A 417 5.54 -24.42 -30.05
CA VAL A 417 4.20 -24.70 -29.54
C VAL A 417 3.90 -26.19 -29.71
N LYS A 418 3.40 -26.82 -28.65
CA LYS A 418 2.91 -28.21 -28.72
C LYS A 418 1.44 -28.19 -29.14
N SER A 419 1.11 -28.88 -30.22
CA SER A 419 -0.27 -29.05 -30.69
C SER A 419 -0.53 -30.52 -30.93
N ASP A 420 -1.35 -31.14 -30.06
CA ASP A 420 -1.98 -32.47 -30.08
C ASP A 420 -1.20 -33.71 -30.55
N ASP A 421 0.04 -33.58 -31.02
CA ASP A 421 1.11 -34.59 -31.26
C ASP A 421 2.31 -34.03 -32.07
N SER A 422 2.24 -32.79 -32.55
CA SER A 422 3.32 -32.12 -33.31
C SER A 422 3.93 -30.94 -32.54
N ARG A 423 5.22 -30.67 -32.82
CA ARG A 423 5.90 -29.44 -32.38
C ARG A 423 5.91 -28.47 -33.54
N LEU A 424 5.11 -27.42 -33.43
CA LEU A 424 5.12 -26.32 -34.39
C LEU A 424 6.16 -25.30 -33.95
N ILE A 425 6.99 -24.85 -34.88
CA ILE A 425 8.01 -23.83 -34.65
C ILE A 425 7.59 -22.60 -35.44
N PHE A 426 7.34 -21.50 -34.73
CA PHE A 426 7.01 -20.21 -35.31
C PHE A 426 8.22 -19.28 -35.19
N PRO A 427 8.53 -18.45 -36.20
CA PRO A 427 9.53 -17.41 -36.05
C PRO A 427 8.99 -16.31 -35.11
N ARG A 428 9.89 -15.49 -34.58
CA ARG A 428 9.50 -14.25 -33.90
C ARG A 428 8.77 -13.32 -34.88
N GLY A 429 7.73 -12.62 -34.41
CA GLY A 429 7.15 -11.52 -35.17
C GLY A 429 8.19 -10.44 -35.50
N GLU A 430 8.22 -10.00 -36.75
CA GLU A 430 8.96 -8.81 -37.18
C GLU A 430 8.24 -7.53 -36.74
N LEU A 431 6.93 -7.64 -36.50
CA LEU A 431 6.06 -6.56 -36.06
C LEU A 431 5.31 -6.99 -34.78
N LEU A 432 5.42 -6.19 -33.73
CA LEU A 432 4.64 -6.33 -32.51
C LEU A 432 3.56 -5.25 -32.46
N LEU A 433 2.29 -5.67 -32.35
CA LEU A 433 1.14 -4.79 -32.25
C LEU A 433 0.58 -4.85 -30.81
N ILE A 434 0.50 -3.70 -30.13
CA ILE A 434 -0.04 -3.63 -28.77
C ILE A 434 -1.39 -2.88 -28.76
N GLY A 435 -2.44 -3.55 -28.30
CA GLY A 435 -3.84 -3.12 -28.35
C GLY A 435 -4.31 -2.22 -27.21
N GLY A 436 -3.42 -1.47 -26.57
CA GLY A 436 -3.76 -0.55 -25.47
C GLY A 436 -3.60 -1.13 -24.07
N ASP A 437 -3.80 -0.24 -23.10
CA ASP A 437 -3.55 -0.44 -21.67
C ASP A 437 -2.12 -0.91 -21.39
N LEU A 438 -1.19 0.02 -21.55
CA LEU A 438 0.24 -0.26 -21.46
C LEU A 438 0.69 -0.44 -20.01
N ALA A 439 0.19 0.40 -19.09
CA ALA A 439 0.61 0.37 -17.69
C ALA A 439 -0.51 0.74 -16.70
N TYR A 440 -0.77 -0.15 -15.75
CA TYR A 440 -1.74 0.06 -14.67
C TYR A 440 -1.11 0.67 -13.41
N PRO A 441 -1.91 1.28 -12.51
CA PRO A 441 -3.35 1.56 -12.66
C PRO A 441 -3.65 2.87 -13.39
N ASN A 442 -2.65 3.73 -13.58
CA ASN A 442 -2.79 5.03 -14.22
C ASN A 442 -1.50 5.39 -14.97
N PRO A 443 -1.57 6.28 -15.97
CA PRO A 443 -0.41 6.67 -16.75
C PRO A 443 0.43 7.65 -15.94
N CYS A 444 1.70 7.33 -15.76
CA CYS A 444 2.73 8.24 -15.27
C CYS A 444 4.11 7.67 -15.59
N SER A 445 5.16 8.49 -15.44
CA SER A 445 6.55 8.04 -15.70
C SER A 445 6.92 6.78 -14.92
N PHE A 446 6.53 6.70 -13.63
CA PHE A 446 6.82 5.52 -12.82
C PHE A 446 6.16 4.25 -13.33
N THR A 447 4.86 4.29 -13.68
CA THR A 447 4.13 3.10 -14.13
C THR A 447 4.61 2.66 -15.51
N TYR A 448 4.80 3.59 -16.45
CA TYR A 448 5.34 3.26 -17.76
C TYR A 448 6.76 2.68 -17.69
N GLU A 449 7.68 3.31 -16.94
CA GLU A 449 9.04 2.80 -16.78
C GLU A 449 9.04 1.42 -16.12
N ARG A 450 8.44 1.31 -14.93
CA ARG A 450 8.62 0.13 -14.07
C ARG A 450 7.67 -1.01 -14.39
N ARG A 451 6.52 -0.76 -15.01
CA ARG A 451 5.50 -1.80 -15.27
C ARG A 451 5.39 -2.17 -16.74
N PHE A 452 5.75 -1.27 -17.66
CA PHE A 452 5.69 -1.54 -19.10
C PHE A 452 7.09 -1.67 -19.71
N PHE A 453 7.93 -0.64 -19.63
CA PHE A 453 9.24 -0.65 -20.30
C PHE A 453 10.20 -1.68 -19.70
N CYS A 454 10.41 -1.68 -18.38
CA CYS A 454 11.37 -2.58 -17.74
C CYS A 454 11.12 -4.07 -18.08
N PRO A 455 9.88 -4.63 -17.99
CA PRO A 455 9.64 -5.99 -18.43
C PRO A 455 10.04 -6.28 -19.88
N PHE A 456 9.78 -5.37 -20.82
CA PHE A 456 10.14 -5.55 -22.22
C PHE A 456 11.64 -5.37 -22.47
N GLU A 457 12.29 -4.43 -21.79
CA GLU A 457 13.76 -4.22 -21.83
C GLU A 457 14.52 -5.45 -21.28
N TYR A 458 13.98 -6.10 -20.25
CA TYR A 458 14.54 -7.35 -19.73
C TYR A 458 14.32 -8.53 -20.68
N ALA A 459 13.19 -8.54 -21.40
CA ALA A 459 12.86 -9.60 -22.35
C ALA A 459 13.69 -9.53 -23.63
N LEU A 460 13.86 -8.33 -24.18
CA LEU A 460 14.68 -8.04 -25.36
C LEU A 460 15.44 -6.75 -25.10
N GLN A 461 16.76 -6.84 -24.93
CA GLN A 461 17.58 -5.69 -24.56
C GLN A 461 17.57 -4.61 -25.66
N PRO A 462 17.51 -3.33 -25.28
CA PRO A 462 17.62 -2.22 -26.23
C PRO A 462 19.04 -2.13 -26.83
N PRO A 463 19.22 -1.35 -27.90
CA PRO A 463 20.55 -1.10 -28.45
C PRO A 463 21.52 -0.51 -27.41
N ALA A 464 22.81 -0.79 -27.55
CA ALA A 464 23.82 -0.42 -26.55
C ALA A 464 23.94 1.10 -26.28
N TRP A 465 23.52 1.94 -27.23
CA TRP A 465 23.52 3.40 -27.12
C TRP A 465 22.20 3.98 -26.59
N TYR A 466 21.18 3.15 -26.34
CA TYR A 466 19.92 3.62 -25.77
C TYR A 466 20.13 4.11 -24.34
N THR A 467 19.63 5.31 -24.04
CA THR A 467 19.56 5.84 -22.67
C THR A 467 18.10 6.02 -22.24
N PRO A 468 17.73 5.69 -20.99
CA PRO A 468 16.34 5.82 -20.52
C PRO A 468 15.75 7.23 -20.67
N ASP A 469 16.58 8.26 -20.58
CA ASP A 469 16.17 9.67 -20.70
C ASP A 469 16.16 10.19 -22.15
N HIS A 470 16.46 9.33 -23.14
CA HIS A 470 16.53 9.71 -24.54
C HIS A 470 15.16 10.16 -25.08
N ILE A 471 15.17 11.24 -25.87
CA ILE A 471 14.02 11.78 -26.57
C ILE A 471 14.41 11.95 -28.04
N ALA A 472 13.67 11.30 -28.92
CA ALA A 472 13.84 11.44 -30.36
C ALA A 472 13.50 12.86 -30.79
N LEU A 473 14.46 13.54 -31.43
CA LEU A 473 14.25 14.88 -32.01
C LEU A 473 13.39 14.78 -33.27
N GLU A 474 13.69 13.79 -34.11
CA GLU A 474 12.93 13.45 -35.31
C GLU A 474 12.69 11.95 -35.34
N LYS A 475 11.46 11.56 -35.67
CA LYS A 475 11.11 10.15 -35.85
C LYS A 475 10.87 9.83 -37.33
N PRO A 476 11.14 8.59 -37.78
CA PRO A 476 11.83 7.52 -37.04
C PRO A 476 13.32 7.84 -36.86
N GLU A 477 13.87 7.63 -35.66
CA GLU A 477 15.30 7.81 -35.41
C GLU A 477 16.05 6.53 -35.80
N LEU A 478 16.48 6.47 -37.06
CA LEU A 478 17.05 5.25 -37.62
C LEU A 478 18.42 4.91 -36.97
N PRO A 479 18.73 3.62 -36.78
CA PRO A 479 20.05 3.18 -36.33
C PRO A 479 21.18 3.62 -37.27
N LEU A 480 22.40 3.75 -36.71
CA LEU A 480 23.61 4.01 -37.48
C LEU A 480 23.77 3.00 -38.64
N GLY A 481 23.95 3.52 -39.86
CA GLY A 481 24.09 2.70 -41.08
C GLY A 481 22.77 2.36 -41.78
N VAL A 482 21.61 2.75 -41.23
CA VAL A 482 20.30 2.59 -41.86
C VAL A 482 19.86 3.94 -42.43
N SER A 483 19.71 4.02 -43.75
CA SER A 483 19.33 5.28 -44.43
C SER A 483 17.82 5.46 -44.50
N GLU A 484 17.09 4.34 -44.64
CA GLU A 484 15.64 4.31 -44.79
C GLU A 484 15.03 3.25 -43.87
N LEU A 485 13.80 3.51 -43.38
CA LEU A 485 13.09 2.57 -42.50
C LEU A 485 12.88 1.19 -43.13
N ARG A 486 12.73 1.11 -44.47
CA ARG A 486 12.59 -0.14 -45.22
C ARG A 486 13.85 -1.03 -45.14
N GLN A 487 15.02 -0.47 -44.88
CA GLN A 487 16.28 -1.20 -44.74
C GLN A 487 16.48 -1.79 -43.33
N TYR A 488 15.65 -1.41 -42.36
CA TYR A 488 15.74 -1.90 -40.99
C TYR A 488 15.17 -3.32 -40.87
N SER A 489 16.02 -4.27 -40.45
CA SER A 489 15.67 -5.70 -40.33
C SER A 489 15.33 -6.16 -38.91
N GLY A 490 15.41 -5.26 -37.92
CA GLY A 490 15.07 -5.60 -36.53
C GLY A 490 13.55 -5.58 -36.28
N PRO A 491 13.10 -6.13 -35.14
CA PRO A 491 11.68 -6.13 -34.81
C PRO A 491 11.20 -4.71 -34.53
N GLN A 492 9.97 -4.41 -34.96
CA GLN A 492 9.33 -3.10 -34.79
C GLN A 492 8.10 -3.25 -33.91
N CYS A 493 7.69 -2.17 -33.25
CA CYS A 493 6.47 -2.16 -32.45
C CYS A 493 5.62 -0.93 -32.75
N PHE A 494 4.33 -1.17 -32.89
CA PHE A 494 3.29 -0.15 -33.00
C PHE A 494 2.20 -0.46 -31.98
N MET A 495 1.58 0.57 -31.42
CA MET A 495 0.61 0.41 -30.35
C MET A 495 -0.43 1.50 -30.35
N ILE A 496 -1.64 1.18 -29.90
CA ILE A 496 -2.69 2.16 -29.64
C ILE A 496 -2.83 2.38 -28.13
N PRO A 497 -3.33 3.54 -27.67
CA PRO A 497 -3.62 3.76 -26.26
C PRO A 497 -4.93 3.05 -25.85
N GLY A 498 -4.97 2.59 -24.60
CA GLY A 498 -6.19 2.11 -23.95
C GLY A 498 -6.82 3.15 -23.01
N ASN A 499 -7.88 2.78 -22.30
CA ASN A 499 -8.56 3.69 -21.38
C ASN A 499 -7.65 4.09 -20.21
N HIS A 500 -6.79 3.19 -19.71
CA HIS A 500 -5.81 3.48 -18.65
C HIS A 500 -4.67 4.39 -19.12
N ASP A 501 -4.42 4.48 -20.43
CA ASP A 501 -3.40 5.40 -20.99
C ASP A 501 -3.92 6.83 -21.14
N TRP A 502 -5.25 7.01 -21.11
CA TRP A 502 -5.91 8.28 -21.34
C TRP A 502 -6.23 9.08 -20.07
N PHE A 503 -6.04 8.53 -18.87
CA PHE A 503 -6.41 9.23 -17.64
C PHE A 503 -5.65 10.55 -17.43
N ASP A 504 -4.45 10.72 -18.00
CA ASP A 504 -3.68 11.98 -17.98
C ASP A 504 -3.84 12.84 -19.25
N GLY A 505 -4.83 12.53 -20.10
CA GLY A 505 -5.03 13.21 -21.37
C GLY A 505 -4.02 12.81 -22.46
N LEU A 506 -3.55 11.55 -22.44
CA LEU A 506 -2.63 10.95 -23.42
C LEU A 506 -1.18 11.47 -23.32
N ASN A 507 -0.85 12.29 -22.32
CA ASN A 507 0.46 12.93 -22.22
C ASN A 507 1.60 11.92 -22.02
N THR A 508 1.43 10.96 -21.11
CA THR A 508 2.46 9.93 -20.86
C THR A 508 2.65 9.04 -22.09
N PHE A 509 1.57 8.64 -22.76
CA PHE A 509 1.65 7.86 -24.00
C PHE A 509 2.47 8.60 -25.06
N MET A 510 2.21 9.88 -25.31
CA MET A 510 2.97 10.68 -26.27
C MET A 510 4.47 10.71 -25.94
N ARG A 511 4.82 10.92 -24.67
CA ARG A 511 6.22 10.96 -24.23
C ARG A 511 6.94 9.63 -24.42
N TYR A 512 6.29 8.52 -24.08
CA TYR A 512 6.96 7.21 -24.05
C TYR A 512 6.85 6.44 -25.36
N VAL A 513 5.77 6.59 -26.11
CA VAL A 513 5.55 5.86 -27.36
C VAL A 513 5.97 6.72 -28.55
N CYS A 514 5.49 7.96 -28.62
CA CYS A 514 5.70 8.81 -29.79
C CYS A 514 7.03 9.57 -29.75
N HIS A 515 7.67 9.74 -28.60
CA HIS A 515 8.96 10.43 -28.49
C HIS A 515 10.15 9.52 -28.12
N LYS A 516 9.94 8.27 -27.70
CA LYS A 516 11.06 7.30 -27.56
C LYS A 516 11.17 6.42 -28.80
N SER A 517 12.39 6.03 -29.13
CA SER A 517 12.68 5.23 -30.33
C SER A 517 12.68 3.72 -30.10
N TRP A 518 12.65 3.27 -28.84
CA TRP A 518 12.84 1.86 -28.48
C TRP A 518 11.96 1.46 -27.29
N LEU A 519 11.35 0.28 -27.37
CA LEU A 519 10.79 -0.47 -26.26
C LEU A 519 11.63 -1.73 -26.13
N GLY A 520 12.60 -1.78 -25.21
CA GLY A 520 13.63 -2.81 -25.28
C GLY A 520 14.27 -2.86 -26.67
N GLY A 521 14.42 -4.05 -27.26
CA GLY A 521 14.94 -4.22 -28.62
C GLY A 521 13.91 -4.04 -29.75
N TRP A 522 12.67 -3.65 -29.46
CA TRP A 522 11.68 -3.31 -30.49
C TRP A 522 11.78 -1.84 -30.87
N PHE A 523 11.90 -1.55 -32.17
CA PHE A 523 11.98 -0.19 -32.68
C PHE A 523 10.59 0.47 -32.74
N LEU A 524 10.48 1.73 -32.31
CA LEU A 524 9.24 2.50 -32.24
C LEU A 524 9.23 3.66 -33.26
N PRO A 525 8.88 3.41 -34.53
CA PRO A 525 8.82 4.45 -35.55
C PRO A 525 7.60 5.39 -35.41
N GLN A 526 6.59 4.97 -34.65
CA GLN A 526 5.29 5.64 -34.52
C GLN A 526 5.39 7.08 -33.96
N LYS A 527 4.66 8.01 -34.59
CA LYS A 527 4.63 9.46 -34.26
C LYS A 527 3.33 9.95 -33.60
N ARG A 528 2.23 9.22 -33.75
CA ARG A 528 0.87 9.60 -33.31
C ARG A 528 0.22 8.43 -32.58
N SER A 529 -0.88 8.64 -31.86
CA SER A 529 -1.57 7.57 -31.14
C SER A 529 -2.37 6.59 -32.01
N TYR A 530 -2.61 6.95 -33.27
CA TYR A 530 -3.24 6.11 -34.29
C TYR A 530 -2.36 6.06 -35.54
N PHE A 531 -2.51 5.02 -36.35
CA PHE A 531 -1.64 4.78 -37.51
C PHE A 531 -2.29 3.85 -38.55
N ALA A 532 -1.74 3.87 -39.77
CA ALA A 532 -2.04 2.91 -40.82
C ALA A 532 -0.73 2.28 -41.33
N LEU A 533 -0.65 0.95 -41.33
CA LEU A 533 0.45 0.19 -41.91
C LEU A 533 -0.02 -0.47 -43.20
N LYS A 534 0.74 -0.32 -44.28
CA LYS A 534 0.62 -1.15 -45.48
C LYS A 534 1.55 -2.35 -45.33
N LEU A 535 0.96 -3.54 -45.35
CA LEU A 535 1.63 -4.82 -45.25
C LEU A 535 1.74 -5.47 -46.65
N PRO A 536 2.56 -6.53 -46.80
CA PRO A 536 2.60 -7.34 -48.01
C PRO A 536 1.25 -7.82 -48.53
N ASN A 537 1.19 -8.11 -49.83
CA ASN A 537 0.08 -8.84 -50.45
C ASN A 537 -1.30 -8.16 -50.29
N GLY A 538 -1.34 -6.82 -50.30
CA GLY A 538 -2.59 -6.06 -50.20
C GLY A 538 -3.21 -6.06 -48.80
N TRP A 539 -2.44 -6.38 -47.76
CA TRP A 539 -2.89 -6.31 -46.38
C TRP A 539 -2.61 -4.95 -45.74
N TRP A 540 -3.48 -4.53 -44.83
CA TRP A 540 -3.35 -3.28 -44.10
C TRP A 540 -3.66 -3.48 -42.61
N VAL A 541 -3.04 -2.69 -41.74
CA VAL A 541 -3.39 -2.60 -40.31
C VAL A 541 -3.75 -1.16 -39.97
N PHE A 542 -4.94 -0.96 -39.42
CA PHE A 542 -5.39 0.32 -38.88
C PHE A 542 -5.45 0.25 -37.36
N GLY A 543 -4.60 1.02 -36.69
CA GLY A 543 -4.64 1.21 -35.24
C GLY A 543 -5.45 2.46 -34.91
N LEU A 544 -6.58 2.29 -34.20
CA LEU A 544 -7.50 3.37 -33.86
C LEU A 544 -7.38 3.78 -32.39
N ASP A 545 -7.40 5.08 -32.13
CA ASP A 545 -7.43 5.64 -30.78
C ASP A 545 -8.86 6.07 -30.41
N GLN A 546 -9.48 5.35 -29.46
CA GLN A 546 -10.87 5.54 -29.05
C GLN A 546 -11.06 6.50 -27.86
N ALA A 547 -9.97 6.92 -27.21
CA ALA A 547 -9.99 7.68 -25.96
C ALA A 547 -10.95 7.13 -24.90
N LEU A 548 -11.39 7.98 -23.96
CA LEU A 548 -12.32 7.60 -22.88
C LEU A 548 -13.80 7.56 -23.33
N HIS A 549 -14.11 7.96 -24.56
CA HIS A 549 -15.50 8.03 -25.05
C HIS A 549 -15.89 6.86 -25.95
N GLY A 550 -14.96 5.93 -26.23
CA GLY A 550 -15.23 4.68 -26.94
C GLY A 550 -15.48 4.86 -28.45
N ASP A 551 -14.96 5.92 -29.07
CA ASP A 551 -15.08 6.14 -30.52
C ASP A 551 -13.91 6.96 -31.08
N ILE A 552 -13.77 6.97 -32.41
CA ILE A 552 -12.78 7.81 -33.09
C ILE A 552 -13.32 9.22 -33.33
N ASP A 553 -12.44 10.22 -33.24
CA ASP A 553 -12.78 11.59 -33.57
C ASP A 553 -12.94 11.82 -35.09
N VAL A 554 -13.44 13.00 -35.46
CA VAL A 554 -13.71 13.35 -36.86
C VAL A 554 -12.45 13.43 -37.74
N TYR A 555 -11.29 13.76 -37.17
CA TYR A 555 -10.04 13.88 -37.91
C TYR A 555 -9.47 12.49 -38.21
N GLN A 556 -9.49 11.58 -37.24
CA GLN A 556 -9.17 10.17 -37.44
C GLN A 556 -10.11 9.54 -38.47
N PHE A 557 -11.42 9.76 -38.32
CA PHE A 557 -12.41 9.26 -39.27
C PHE A 557 -12.11 9.73 -40.69
N LYS A 558 -11.89 11.04 -40.88
CA LYS A 558 -11.56 11.63 -42.19
C LYS A 558 -10.31 10.98 -42.79
N PHE A 559 -9.23 10.84 -42.00
CA PHE A 559 -7.99 10.23 -42.44
C PHE A 559 -8.19 8.80 -42.96
N PHE A 560 -8.83 7.93 -42.18
CA PHE A 560 -9.04 6.54 -42.59
C PHE A 560 -10.04 6.42 -43.75
N ALA A 561 -11.07 7.28 -43.78
CA ALA A 561 -12.04 7.35 -44.88
C ALA A 561 -11.35 7.72 -46.22
N GLU A 562 -10.53 8.77 -46.22
CA GLU A 562 -9.75 9.20 -47.39
C GLU A 562 -8.75 8.11 -47.81
N LEU A 563 -8.05 7.49 -46.85
CA LEU A 563 -7.12 6.38 -47.12
C LEU A 563 -7.83 5.20 -47.80
N CYS A 564 -9.02 4.83 -47.32
CA CYS A 564 -9.84 3.76 -47.88
C CYS A 564 -10.34 4.03 -49.30
N GLN A 565 -10.49 5.30 -49.67
CA GLN A 565 -10.96 5.74 -50.99
C GLN A 565 -9.81 5.93 -51.98
N GLN A 566 -8.65 6.40 -51.51
CA GLN A 566 -7.55 6.83 -52.36
C GLN A 566 -6.45 5.79 -52.53
N LYS A 567 -6.17 4.96 -51.49
CA LYS A 567 -5.01 4.07 -51.47
C LYS A 567 -5.32 2.59 -51.24
N VAL A 568 -6.31 2.27 -50.42
CA VAL A 568 -6.69 0.86 -50.17
C VAL A 568 -7.47 0.36 -51.39
N GLY A 569 -6.95 -0.67 -52.05
CA GLY A 569 -7.59 -1.29 -53.22
C GLY A 569 -8.93 -1.94 -52.90
N GLU A 570 -9.72 -2.24 -53.93
CA GLU A 570 -11.02 -2.92 -53.78
C GLU A 570 -10.89 -4.36 -53.27
N HIS A 571 -9.76 -5.01 -53.58
CA HIS A 571 -9.44 -6.38 -53.18
C HIS A 571 -8.51 -6.48 -51.96
N ASP A 572 -8.05 -5.34 -51.45
CA ASP A 572 -7.18 -5.30 -50.28
C ASP A 572 -7.94 -5.74 -49.02
N SER A 573 -7.19 -6.24 -48.05
CA SER A 573 -7.71 -6.71 -46.77
C SER A 573 -7.20 -5.86 -45.62
N VAL A 574 -8.09 -5.52 -44.70
CA VAL A 574 -7.80 -4.64 -43.57
C VAL A 574 -7.97 -5.39 -42.25
N ILE A 575 -6.97 -5.22 -41.39
CA ILE A 575 -6.98 -5.59 -39.97
C ILE A 575 -7.22 -4.32 -39.18
N LEU A 576 -8.24 -4.29 -38.33
CA LEU A 576 -8.62 -3.14 -37.53
C LEU A 576 -8.34 -3.41 -36.06
N ILE A 577 -7.58 -2.53 -35.41
CA ILE A 577 -7.23 -2.63 -33.99
C ILE A 577 -7.93 -1.51 -33.24
N THR A 578 -8.76 -1.89 -32.28
CA THR A 578 -9.44 -1.01 -31.32
C THR A 578 -9.10 -1.49 -29.93
N HIS A 579 -8.98 -0.60 -28.94
CA HIS A 579 -8.68 -1.06 -27.58
C HIS A 579 -9.86 -1.85 -27.01
N GLU A 580 -11.07 -1.28 -27.03
CA GLU A 580 -12.26 -1.94 -26.48
C GLU A 580 -12.95 -2.85 -27.51
N PRO A 581 -13.37 -4.07 -27.11
CA PRO A 581 -14.15 -4.97 -27.96
C PRO A 581 -15.63 -4.57 -27.94
N ASN A 582 -15.95 -3.40 -28.51
CA ASN A 582 -17.30 -2.84 -28.43
C ASN A 582 -18.36 -3.82 -28.96
N TRP A 583 -18.05 -4.67 -29.95
CA TRP A 583 -19.02 -5.66 -30.44
C TRP A 583 -19.50 -6.64 -29.36
N LEU A 584 -18.63 -6.99 -28.42
CA LEU A 584 -18.91 -7.94 -27.36
C LEU A 584 -19.51 -7.23 -26.14
N LEU A 585 -18.96 -6.07 -25.78
CA LEU A 585 -19.46 -5.24 -24.68
C LEU A 585 -20.85 -4.68 -24.97
N ASP A 586 -21.09 -4.19 -26.19
CA ASP A 586 -22.40 -3.68 -26.62
C ASP A 586 -23.44 -4.79 -26.64
N TRP A 587 -23.08 -6.00 -27.08
CA TRP A 587 -23.97 -7.15 -27.01
C TRP A 587 -24.33 -7.51 -25.56
N TYR A 588 -23.35 -7.53 -24.66
CA TYR A 588 -23.57 -7.87 -23.25
C TYR A 588 -24.42 -6.82 -22.52
N TRP A 589 -24.18 -5.54 -22.78
CA TRP A 589 -24.87 -4.43 -22.13
C TRP A 589 -26.16 -3.99 -22.85
N GLY A 590 -26.39 -4.43 -24.09
CA GLY A 590 -27.51 -3.99 -24.92
C GLY A 590 -27.37 -2.55 -25.42
N ASP A 591 -26.15 -2.09 -25.70
CA ASP A 591 -25.81 -0.72 -26.10
C ASP A 591 -25.37 -0.64 -27.57
N LYS A 592 -25.06 0.56 -28.07
CA LYS A 592 -24.45 0.80 -29.39
C LYS A 592 -23.42 1.94 -29.30
N THR A 593 -22.15 1.57 -29.12
CA THR A 593 -20.99 2.47 -29.07
C THR A 593 -20.18 2.39 -30.37
N GLY A 594 -19.11 3.18 -30.51
CA GLY A 594 -18.24 3.14 -31.69
C GLY A 594 -18.97 3.41 -33.02
N LYS A 595 -19.81 4.44 -33.08
CA LYS A 595 -20.65 4.74 -34.26
C LYS A 595 -19.79 5.11 -35.46
N ASN A 596 -18.75 5.92 -35.26
CA ASN A 596 -17.86 6.34 -36.34
C ASN A 596 -17.03 5.15 -36.85
N VAL A 597 -16.51 4.31 -35.95
CA VAL A 597 -15.83 3.05 -36.32
C VAL A 597 -16.77 2.13 -37.11
N THR A 598 -18.00 1.95 -36.64
CA THR A 598 -19.00 1.12 -37.33
C THR A 598 -19.32 1.67 -38.73
N TYR A 599 -19.46 2.98 -38.85
CA TYR A 599 -19.71 3.66 -40.11
C TYR A 599 -18.52 3.52 -41.08
N LEU A 600 -17.27 3.65 -40.59
CA LEU A 600 -16.06 3.40 -41.36
C LEU A 600 -16.03 1.96 -41.91
N ILE A 601 -16.35 0.97 -41.07
CA ILE A 601 -16.37 -0.45 -41.45
C ILE A 601 -17.44 -0.71 -42.53
N ARG A 602 -18.64 -0.18 -42.35
CA ARG A 602 -19.78 -0.45 -43.24
C ARG A 602 -19.67 0.30 -44.56
N GLU A 603 -19.43 1.61 -44.51
CA GLU A 603 -19.53 2.48 -45.68
C GLU A 603 -18.22 2.63 -46.45
N TYR A 604 -17.07 2.56 -45.78
CA TYR A 604 -15.78 2.78 -46.43
C TYR A 604 -15.03 1.46 -46.67
N LEU A 605 -14.94 0.59 -45.67
CA LEU A 605 -14.27 -0.70 -45.84
C LEU A 605 -15.09 -1.70 -46.66
N LYS A 606 -16.43 -1.66 -46.59
CA LYS A 606 -17.33 -2.45 -47.45
C LYS A 606 -16.94 -3.93 -47.59
N GLY A 607 -16.64 -4.60 -46.47
CA GLY A 607 -16.27 -6.03 -46.44
C GLY A 607 -14.77 -6.33 -46.62
N ARG A 608 -13.93 -5.30 -46.75
CA ARG A 608 -12.47 -5.40 -46.72
C ARG A 608 -11.90 -5.66 -45.32
N CYS A 609 -12.66 -5.42 -44.25
CA CYS A 609 -12.23 -5.75 -42.89
C CYS A 609 -12.26 -7.28 -42.68
N LYS A 610 -11.10 -7.93 -42.64
CA LYS A 610 -11.00 -9.39 -42.43
C LYS A 610 -10.84 -9.75 -40.96
N LEU A 611 -10.22 -8.88 -40.18
CA LEU A 611 -9.97 -9.14 -38.77
C LEU A 611 -10.13 -7.85 -37.98
N ARG A 612 -10.92 -7.89 -36.91
CA ARG A 612 -10.95 -6.82 -35.90
C ARG A 612 -10.44 -7.37 -34.57
N MET A 613 -9.42 -6.72 -34.02
CA MET A 613 -8.70 -7.13 -32.81
C MET A 613 -8.88 -6.11 -31.70
N ALA A 614 -8.97 -6.58 -30.45
CA ALA A 614 -9.08 -5.74 -29.26
C ALA A 614 -8.47 -6.36 -27.99
N GLY A 615 -8.27 -5.51 -26.99
CA GLY A 615 -7.88 -5.83 -25.61
C GLY A 615 -9.04 -5.55 -24.65
N ASP A 616 -8.78 -4.84 -23.54
CA ASP A 616 -9.67 -4.42 -22.43
C ASP A 616 -10.28 -5.60 -21.64
N LEU A 617 -10.76 -6.60 -22.35
CA LEU A 617 -11.11 -7.88 -21.81
C LEU A 617 -9.86 -8.77 -21.72
N HIS A 618 -9.36 -8.94 -20.50
CA HIS A 618 -8.16 -9.71 -20.16
C HIS A 618 -8.35 -11.23 -20.28
N HIS A 619 -8.70 -11.67 -21.48
CA HIS A 619 -8.80 -13.07 -21.90
C HIS A 619 -8.56 -13.17 -23.40
N TYR A 620 -8.52 -14.39 -23.92
CA TYR A 620 -8.47 -14.64 -25.35
C TYR A 620 -9.81 -15.19 -25.83
N MET A 621 -10.34 -14.65 -26.92
CA MET A 621 -11.59 -15.10 -27.52
C MET A 621 -11.61 -14.81 -29.02
N ARG A 622 -11.82 -15.85 -29.83
CA ARG A 622 -11.90 -15.73 -31.30
C ARG A 622 -13.26 -16.17 -31.81
N HIS A 623 -13.91 -15.29 -32.55
CA HIS A 623 -15.15 -15.60 -33.27
C HIS A 623 -14.94 -15.47 -34.78
N SER A 624 -15.66 -16.30 -35.53
CA SER A 624 -15.68 -16.26 -36.99
C SER A 624 -17.11 -16.24 -37.50
N CYS A 625 -17.36 -15.48 -38.55
CA CYS A 625 -18.64 -15.50 -39.26
C CYS A 625 -18.88 -16.87 -39.92
N THR A 626 -20.09 -17.43 -39.80
CA THR A 626 -20.45 -18.76 -40.34
C THR A 626 -21.58 -18.73 -41.36
N GLU A 627 -22.60 -17.91 -41.13
CA GLU A 627 -23.75 -17.73 -42.03
C GLU A 627 -24.00 -16.24 -42.24
N SER A 628 -24.15 -15.82 -43.49
CA SER A 628 -24.37 -14.41 -43.86
C SER A 628 -25.63 -14.26 -44.69
N LYS A 629 -26.60 -13.50 -44.17
CA LYS A 629 -27.74 -13.01 -44.97
C LYS A 629 -27.44 -11.63 -45.57
N GLU A 630 -26.59 -10.86 -44.89
CA GLU A 630 -26.11 -9.54 -45.29
C GLU A 630 -24.65 -9.64 -45.77
N PRO A 631 -24.04 -8.57 -46.34
CA PRO A 631 -22.61 -8.56 -46.62
C PRO A 631 -21.79 -8.80 -45.35
N VAL A 632 -20.76 -9.64 -45.43
CA VAL A 632 -19.84 -9.86 -44.29
C VAL A 632 -19.00 -8.62 -44.10
N HIS A 633 -19.36 -7.78 -43.12
CA HIS A 633 -18.62 -6.57 -42.80
C HIS A 633 -17.28 -6.84 -42.11
N VAL A 634 -17.20 -7.88 -41.28
CA VAL A 634 -15.99 -8.34 -40.57
C VAL A 634 -15.97 -9.86 -40.59
N GLN A 635 -14.87 -10.48 -41.02
CA GLN A 635 -14.80 -11.95 -41.10
C GLN A 635 -14.49 -12.59 -39.72
N HIS A 636 -13.53 -12.02 -39.00
CA HIS A 636 -13.05 -12.51 -37.71
C HIS A 636 -13.03 -11.42 -36.64
N LEU A 637 -13.47 -11.77 -35.44
CA LEU A 637 -13.43 -10.91 -34.25
C LEU A 637 -12.51 -11.57 -33.23
N LEU A 638 -11.52 -10.84 -32.75
CA LEU A 638 -10.50 -11.33 -31.84
C LEU A 638 -10.38 -10.41 -30.62
N VAL A 639 -10.49 -11.00 -29.44
CA VAL A 639 -10.13 -10.37 -28.16
C VAL A 639 -8.85 -11.06 -27.67
N ASN A 640 -7.82 -10.29 -27.32
CA ASN A 640 -6.59 -10.82 -26.74
C ASN A 640 -5.96 -9.85 -25.73
N GLY A 641 -6.57 -9.76 -24.54
CA GLY A 641 -6.04 -9.01 -23.40
C GLY A 641 -5.08 -9.79 -22.52
N CYS A 642 -4.33 -10.72 -23.09
CA CYS A 642 -3.45 -11.64 -22.36
C CYS A 642 -2.02 -11.09 -22.14
N GLY A 643 -1.84 -9.76 -22.06
CA GLY A 643 -0.54 -9.09 -21.91
C GLY A 643 0.07 -9.14 -20.50
N GLY A 644 -0.61 -9.80 -19.56
CA GLY A 644 -0.14 -9.99 -18.19
C GLY A 644 -1.02 -9.32 -17.14
N ALA A 645 -2.15 -8.74 -17.53
CA ALA A 645 -3.21 -8.32 -16.63
C ALA A 645 -3.96 -9.46 -15.94
N PHE A 646 -4.66 -9.13 -14.86
CA PHE A 646 -5.53 -10.06 -14.14
C PHE A 646 -6.65 -10.57 -15.05
N LEU A 647 -7.08 -11.81 -14.87
CA LEU A 647 -7.96 -12.49 -15.83
C LEU A 647 -9.43 -12.05 -15.73
N HIS A 648 -10.05 -11.72 -16.86
CA HIS A 648 -11.49 -11.48 -16.99
C HIS A 648 -12.27 -12.78 -17.29
N PRO A 649 -13.54 -12.90 -16.86
CA PRO A 649 -14.33 -14.10 -17.12
C PRO A 649 -14.70 -14.24 -18.60
N THR A 650 -14.65 -15.47 -19.13
CA THR A 650 -15.08 -15.80 -20.50
C THR A 650 -16.50 -16.36 -20.53
N HIS A 651 -16.92 -17.08 -19.48
CA HIS A 651 -18.23 -17.75 -19.40
C HIS A 651 -19.42 -16.78 -19.48
N VAL A 652 -19.24 -15.51 -19.12
CA VAL A 652 -20.29 -14.48 -19.24
C VAL A 652 -20.61 -14.11 -20.69
N PHE A 653 -19.72 -14.45 -21.62
CA PHE A 653 -19.82 -14.15 -23.05
C PHE A 653 -20.16 -15.39 -23.90
N GLU A 654 -20.41 -16.54 -23.29
CA GLU A 654 -20.67 -17.82 -23.99
C GLU A 654 -21.83 -17.74 -25.00
N ASN A 655 -22.82 -16.90 -24.73
CA ASN A 655 -24.01 -16.75 -25.57
C ASN A 655 -23.87 -15.74 -26.71
N PHE A 656 -22.70 -15.14 -26.91
CA PHE A 656 -22.46 -14.22 -28.02
C PHE A 656 -22.55 -14.95 -29.37
N LYS A 657 -23.48 -14.53 -30.23
CA LYS A 657 -23.80 -15.24 -31.49
C LYS A 657 -24.05 -14.34 -32.69
N GLU A 658 -24.25 -13.03 -32.50
CA GLU A 658 -24.63 -12.14 -33.58
C GLU A 658 -23.89 -10.81 -33.49
N CYS A 659 -23.41 -10.33 -34.63
CA CYS A 659 -22.84 -9.00 -34.77
C CYS A 659 -23.05 -8.49 -36.20
N TYR A 660 -23.36 -7.21 -36.36
CA TYR A 660 -23.64 -6.59 -37.67
C TYR A 660 -24.68 -7.35 -38.53
N GLY A 661 -25.68 -7.99 -37.92
CA GLY A 661 -26.72 -8.76 -38.65
C GLY A 661 -26.28 -10.15 -39.13
N ASN A 662 -25.04 -10.57 -38.84
CA ASN A 662 -24.51 -11.88 -39.21
C ASN A 662 -24.23 -12.75 -37.99
N LYS A 663 -24.25 -14.08 -38.19
CA LYS A 663 -24.00 -15.05 -37.12
C LYS A 663 -22.51 -15.34 -36.97
N TYR A 664 -22.07 -15.40 -35.72
CA TYR A 664 -20.70 -15.71 -35.33
C TYR A 664 -20.65 -16.95 -34.45
N GLU A 665 -19.62 -17.76 -34.67
CA GLU A 665 -19.30 -18.92 -33.85
C GLU A 665 -17.98 -18.70 -33.11
N THR A 666 -17.95 -19.07 -31.83
CA THR A 666 -16.71 -19.08 -31.04
C THR A 666 -15.82 -20.23 -31.53
N LYS A 667 -14.64 -19.89 -32.06
CA LYS A 667 -13.67 -20.87 -32.56
C LYS A 667 -12.61 -21.25 -31.54
N ALA A 668 -12.28 -20.36 -30.61
CA ALA A 668 -11.31 -20.62 -29.56
C ALA A 668 -11.51 -19.61 -28.41
N VAL A 669 -11.28 -20.06 -27.18
CA VAL A 669 -11.43 -19.25 -25.97
C VAL A 669 -10.42 -19.70 -24.91
N TYR A 670 -9.81 -18.75 -24.21
CA TYR A 670 -8.95 -19.02 -23.07
C TYR A 670 -9.16 -17.96 -21.98
N PRO A 671 -9.43 -18.36 -20.72
CA PRO A 671 -9.68 -19.73 -20.27
C PRO A 671 -10.96 -20.33 -20.88
N SER A 672 -11.08 -21.66 -20.85
CA SER A 672 -12.34 -22.33 -21.20
C SER A 672 -13.49 -21.81 -20.33
N TYR A 673 -14.74 -21.90 -20.81
CA TYR A 673 -15.89 -21.43 -20.03
C TYR A 673 -16.01 -22.14 -18.67
N GLU A 674 -15.74 -23.45 -18.66
CA GLU A 674 -15.75 -24.25 -17.44
C GLU A 674 -14.65 -23.80 -16.46
N ASP A 675 -13.41 -23.62 -16.94
CA ASP A 675 -12.31 -23.15 -16.10
C ASP A 675 -12.56 -21.73 -15.60
N SER A 676 -13.11 -20.86 -16.45
CA SER A 676 -13.47 -19.50 -16.09
C SER A 676 -14.48 -19.47 -14.94
N SER A 677 -15.53 -20.31 -15.02
CA SER A 677 -16.54 -20.43 -13.97
C SER A 677 -15.94 -20.99 -12.67
N LYS A 678 -15.09 -22.00 -12.75
CA LYS A 678 -14.36 -22.56 -11.58
C LYS A 678 -13.44 -21.53 -10.93
N ILE A 679 -12.72 -20.74 -11.72
CA ILE A 679 -11.86 -19.65 -11.23
C ILE A 679 -12.70 -18.59 -10.52
N ALA A 680 -13.82 -18.17 -11.13
CA ALA A 680 -14.74 -17.19 -10.55
C ALA A 680 -15.33 -17.67 -9.22
N LEU A 681 -15.79 -18.92 -9.13
CA LEU A 681 -16.28 -19.51 -7.89
C LEU A 681 -15.19 -19.57 -6.81
N GLY A 682 -13.97 -19.92 -7.20
CA GLY A 682 -12.81 -19.94 -6.32
C GLY A 682 -12.43 -18.57 -5.74
N ASN A 683 -12.82 -17.47 -6.38
CA ASN A 683 -12.52 -16.11 -5.90
C ASN A 683 -13.21 -15.79 -4.57
N ILE A 684 -14.33 -16.43 -4.23
CA ILE A 684 -15.02 -16.21 -2.94
C ILE A 684 -14.06 -16.40 -1.75
N LEU A 685 -13.20 -17.43 -1.81
CA LEU A 685 -12.21 -17.71 -0.77
C LEU A 685 -10.84 -17.08 -1.07
N LYS A 686 -10.40 -17.13 -2.33
CA LYS A 686 -9.07 -16.64 -2.73
C LYS A 686 -8.94 -15.12 -2.59
N PHE A 687 -10.01 -14.37 -2.89
CA PHE A 687 -10.04 -12.92 -2.76
C PHE A 687 -9.77 -12.51 -1.30
N ARG A 688 -10.54 -13.06 -0.36
CA ARG A 688 -10.37 -12.81 1.08
C ARG A 688 -8.96 -13.16 1.55
N ARG A 689 -8.43 -14.32 1.12
CA ARG A 689 -7.06 -14.74 1.49
C ARG A 689 -5.98 -13.77 1.02
N LYS A 690 -6.12 -13.19 -0.17
CA LYS A 690 -5.16 -12.20 -0.71
C LYS A 690 -5.38 -10.81 -0.13
N ASN A 691 -6.64 -10.42 0.09
CA ASN A 691 -7.05 -9.07 0.46
C ASN A 691 -7.62 -9.01 1.88
N TRP A 692 -7.06 -9.76 2.84
CA TRP A 692 -7.59 -9.85 4.21
C TRP A 692 -7.68 -8.49 4.92
N GLN A 693 -6.86 -7.51 4.53
CA GLN A 693 -6.93 -6.14 5.05
C GLN A 693 -8.26 -5.46 4.72
N PHE A 694 -8.89 -5.83 3.60
CA PHE A 694 -10.20 -5.35 3.23
C PHE A 694 -11.28 -5.79 4.23
N ASP A 695 -11.12 -6.94 4.89
CA ASP A 695 -12.02 -7.40 5.94
C ASP A 695 -12.02 -6.45 7.15
N VAL A 696 -10.91 -5.73 7.41
CA VAL A 696 -10.85 -4.74 8.51
C VAL A 696 -11.74 -3.54 8.20
N ILE A 697 -11.71 -3.06 6.95
CA ILE A 697 -12.60 -1.99 6.48
C ILE A 697 -14.05 -2.46 6.53
N GLY A 698 -14.33 -3.67 6.03
CA GLY A 698 -15.66 -4.28 6.11
C GLY A 698 -16.16 -4.41 7.55
N GLY A 699 -15.28 -4.83 8.47
CA GLY A 699 -15.58 -4.93 9.91
C GLY A 699 -15.91 -3.57 10.54
N PHE A 700 -15.18 -2.51 10.18
CA PHE A 700 -15.50 -1.15 10.62
C PHE A 700 -16.85 -0.68 10.07
N VAL A 701 -17.14 -0.93 8.79
CA VAL A 701 -18.45 -0.62 8.19
C VAL A 701 -19.56 -1.37 8.93
N TYR A 702 -19.39 -2.67 9.19
CA TYR A 702 -20.36 -3.48 9.92
C TYR A 702 -20.54 -2.98 11.35
N PHE A 703 -19.47 -2.60 12.03
CA PHE A 703 -19.54 -1.99 13.36
C PHE A 703 -20.36 -0.70 13.36
N VAL A 704 -20.15 0.20 12.39
CA VAL A 704 -20.96 1.42 12.26
C VAL A 704 -22.43 1.11 12.01
N LEU A 705 -22.74 0.09 11.20
CA LEU A 705 -24.13 -0.31 10.93
C LEU A 705 -24.88 -0.72 12.19
N VAL A 706 -24.22 -1.37 13.16
CA VAL A 706 -24.86 -1.86 14.39
C VAL A 706 -24.43 -1.10 15.66
N PHE A 707 -23.63 -0.04 15.54
CA PHE A 707 -23.02 0.66 16.66
C PHE A 707 -24.03 1.07 17.73
N SER A 708 -25.18 1.59 17.30
CA SER A 708 -26.22 2.09 18.20
C SER A 708 -26.97 0.99 18.95
N MET A 709 -26.81 -0.28 18.57
CA MET A 709 -27.47 -1.42 19.19
C MET A 709 -26.67 -2.03 20.33
N PHE A 710 -25.40 -1.64 20.52
CA PHE A 710 -24.59 -2.13 21.63
C PHE A 710 -24.82 -1.34 22.92
N PRO A 711 -24.96 -2.00 24.09
CA PRO A 711 -25.20 -3.44 24.29
C PRO A 711 -26.69 -3.79 24.21
N GLN A 712 -27.05 -4.99 23.72
CA GLN A 712 -28.43 -5.49 23.82
C GLN A 712 -28.71 -6.04 25.22
N CYS A 713 -29.54 -5.33 25.99
CA CYS A 713 -29.88 -5.70 27.37
C CYS A 713 -30.77 -6.96 27.49
N ASP A 714 -31.48 -7.36 26.43
CA ASP A 714 -32.49 -8.45 26.45
C ASP A 714 -32.10 -9.69 25.60
N SER A 715 -30.87 -9.73 25.07
CA SER A 715 -30.36 -10.85 24.23
C SER A 715 -30.47 -12.22 24.91
N PHE A 716 -30.56 -12.22 26.24
CA PHE A 716 -30.69 -13.41 27.07
C PHE A 716 -32.02 -14.16 26.93
N ARG A 717 -33.12 -13.49 26.53
CA ARG A 717 -34.43 -14.17 26.30
C ARG A 717 -34.33 -15.26 25.24
N ILE A 718 -33.37 -15.15 24.32
CA ILE A 718 -33.12 -16.12 23.26
C ILE A 718 -32.65 -17.47 23.84
N LEU A 719 -31.94 -17.48 24.98
CA LEU A 719 -31.41 -18.68 25.63
C LEU A 719 -32.36 -19.31 26.66
N HIS A 720 -33.48 -18.66 26.97
CA HIS A 720 -34.47 -19.12 27.95
C HIS A 720 -35.61 -19.96 27.35
N GLU A 721 -35.67 -20.08 26.03
CA GLU A 721 -36.65 -20.94 25.36
C GLU A 721 -36.26 -22.42 25.48
N ASP A 722 -37.16 -23.22 26.06
CA ASP A 722 -36.94 -24.63 26.34
C ASP A 722 -36.79 -25.47 25.05
N SER A 723 -37.44 -25.04 23.97
CA SER A 723 -37.42 -25.72 22.65
C SER A 723 -36.43 -25.09 21.67
N TRP A 724 -35.83 -25.92 20.79
CA TRP A 724 -34.95 -25.42 19.73
C TRP A 724 -35.67 -24.47 18.77
N ASP A 725 -36.92 -24.78 18.41
CA ASP A 725 -37.74 -23.93 17.55
C ASP A 725 -38.05 -22.57 18.20
N GLY A 726 -38.30 -22.57 19.52
CA GLY A 726 -38.48 -21.35 20.31
C GLY A 726 -37.24 -20.45 20.29
N ARG A 727 -36.05 -21.02 20.47
CA ARG A 727 -34.78 -20.27 20.40
C ARG A 727 -34.54 -19.67 19.02
N VAL A 728 -34.78 -20.44 17.96
CA VAL A 728 -34.62 -19.96 16.58
C VAL A 728 -35.59 -18.82 16.28
N ASN A 729 -36.87 -18.96 16.64
CA ASN A 729 -37.86 -17.90 16.47
C ASN A 729 -37.53 -16.66 17.29
N SER A 730 -37.10 -16.83 18.54
CA SER A 730 -36.67 -15.72 19.41
C SER A 730 -35.46 -14.98 18.83
N PHE A 731 -34.50 -15.70 18.25
CA PHE A 731 -33.34 -15.10 17.58
C PHE A 731 -33.73 -14.30 16.32
N PHE A 732 -34.64 -14.81 15.49
CA PHE A 732 -35.14 -14.06 14.33
C PHE A 732 -35.97 -12.83 14.75
N ASN A 733 -36.79 -12.96 15.79
CA ASN A 733 -37.53 -11.82 16.36
C ASN A 733 -36.58 -10.74 16.89
N ALA A 734 -35.52 -11.13 17.63
CA ALA A 734 -34.50 -10.20 18.09
C ALA A 734 -33.77 -9.51 16.93
N THR A 735 -33.45 -10.25 15.87
CA THR A 735 -32.85 -9.70 14.64
C THR A 735 -33.76 -8.65 14.01
N TRP A 736 -35.05 -8.94 13.88
CA TRP A 736 -36.02 -8.03 13.27
C TRP A 736 -36.27 -6.79 14.12
N ASN A 737 -36.36 -6.95 15.44
CA ASN A 737 -36.51 -5.84 16.39
C ASN A 737 -35.30 -4.90 16.32
N ALA A 738 -34.08 -5.44 16.32
CA ALA A 738 -32.87 -4.64 16.19
C ALA A 738 -32.82 -3.87 14.86
N ILE A 739 -33.28 -4.46 13.75
CA ILE A 739 -33.39 -3.76 12.46
C ILE A 739 -34.37 -2.59 12.55
N PHE A 740 -35.56 -2.78 13.14
CA PHE A 740 -36.52 -1.69 13.31
C PHE A 740 -36.00 -0.60 14.23
N GLU A 741 -35.34 -0.95 15.32
CA GLU A 741 -34.77 0.02 16.25
C GLU A 741 -33.66 0.85 15.60
N ILE A 742 -32.83 0.24 14.74
CA ILE A 742 -31.88 0.96 13.88
C ILE A 742 -32.62 1.98 13.00
N LEU A 743 -33.74 1.59 12.39
CA LEU A 743 -34.46 2.44 11.45
C LEU A 743 -35.25 3.58 12.13
N GLU A 744 -35.80 3.34 13.32
CA GLU A 744 -36.72 4.27 13.99
C GLU A 744 -36.04 5.17 15.03
N HIS A 745 -35.00 4.68 15.72
CA HIS A 745 -34.50 5.31 16.94
C HIS A 745 -33.00 5.60 16.94
N SER A 746 -32.23 5.00 16.02
CA SER A 746 -30.78 5.22 15.94
C SER A 746 -30.40 6.40 15.04
N TYR A 747 -29.39 7.18 15.43
CA TYR A 747 -28.82 8.24 14.59
C TYR A 747 -27.57 7.79 13.83
N VAL A 748 -26.64 7.13 14.52
CA VAL A 748 -25.34 6.74 13.94
C VAL A 748 -25.51 5.53 13.01
N SER A 749 -26.17 4.47 13.49
CA SER A 749 -26.47 3.29 12.69
C SER A 749 -27.36 3.62 11.49
N LEU A 750 -28.40 4.45 11.66
CA LEU A 750 -29.23 4.93 10.55
C LEU A 750 -28.44 5.73 9.51
N ALA A 751 -27.54 6.63 9.93
CA ALA A 751 -26.67 7.34 9.01
C ALA A 751 -25.74 6.39 8.23
N GLY A 752 -25.23 5.34 8.89
CA GLY A 752 -24.47 4.27 8.27
C GLY A 752 -25.29 3.51 7.22
N VAL A 753 -26.54 3.15 7.54
CA VAL A 753 -27.49 2.48 6.64
C VAL A 753 -27.80 3.34 5.41
N LEU A 754 -28.12 4.62 5.60
CA LEU A 754 -28.41 5.56 4.50
C LEU A 754 -27.18 5.78 3.60
N THR A 755 -25.99 5.86 4.20
CA THR A 755 -24.74 5.94 3.46
C THR A 755 -24.52 4.68 2.63
N LEU A 756 -24.69 3.50 3.23
CA LEU A 756 -24.55 2.22 2.53
C LEU A 756 -25.57 2.10 1.38
N LEU A 757 -26.82 2.48 1.58
CA LEU A 757 -27.86 2.50 0.52
C LEU A 757 -27.47 3.43 -0.63
N THR A 758 -26.98 4.62 -0.30
CA THR A 758 -26.55 5.63 -1.27
C THR A 758 -25.37 5.11 -2.09
N VAL A 759 -24.32 4.63 -1.42
CA VAL A 759 -23.14 4.02 -2.03
C VAL A 759 -23.58 2.84 -2.91
N SER A 760 -24.39 1.92 -2.39
CA SER A 760 -24.86 0.75 -3.14
C SER A 760 -25.58 1.13 -4.43
N PHE A 761 -26.44 2.16 -4.39
CA PHE A 761 -27.13 2.67 -5.59
C PHE A 761 -26.17 3.24 -6.64
N PHE A 762 -25.13 3.97 -6.21
CA PHE A 762 -24.14 4.56 -7.11
C PHE A 762 -23.12 3.54 -7.64
N PHE A 763 -22.83 2.49 -6.87
CA PHE A 763 -21.97 1.38 -7.27
C PHE A 763 -22.65 0.44 -8.28
N VAL A 764 -23.99 0.33 -8.28
CA VAL A 764 -24.68 -0.42 -9.34
C VAL A 764 -24.46 0.31 -10.68
N PRO A 765 -23.98 -0.40 -11.74
CA PRO A 765 -23.66 0.21 -13.02
C PRO A 765 -24.75 1.15 -13.54
N THR A 766 -24.33 2.34 -13.98
CA THR A 766 -25.23 3.39 -14.52
C THR A 766 -26.02 2.94 -15.74
N LYS A 767 -25.53 1.91 -16.45
CA LYS A 767 -26.19 1.26 -17.60
C LYS A 767 -27.49 0.55 -17.23
N LEU A 768 -27.72 0.20 -15.97
CA LEU A 768 -29.00 -0.37 -15.51
C LEU A 768 -30.04 0.71 -15.27
N SER A 769 -31.32 0.39 -15.51
CA SER A 769 -32.42 1.34 -15.27
C SER A 769 -32.44 1.80 -13.80
N ARG A 770 -32.84 3.06 -13.55
CA ARG A 770 -32.89 3.63 -12.19
C ARG A 770 -33.66 2.76 -11.21
N ARG A 771 -34.75 2.11 -11.66
CA ARG A 771 -35.54 1.16 -10.86
C ARG A 771 -34.74 -0.09 -10.50
N ARG A 772 -34.04 -0.70 -11.44
CA ARG A 772 -33.18 -1.88 -11.19
C ARG A 772 -32.02 -1.54 -10.27
N ARG A 773 -31.41 -0.35 -10.45
CA ARG A 773 -30.35 0.15 -9.58
C ARG A 773 -30.82 0.34 -8.14
N ALA A 774 -31.99 0.95 -7.96
CA ALA A 774 -32.61 1.08 -6.64
C ALA A 774 -32.91 -0.27 -6.01
N LEU A 775 -33.49 -1.22 -6.77
CA LEU A 775 -33.79 -2.56 -6.28
C LEU A 775 -32.52 -3.32 -5.86
N LEU A 776 -31.52 -3.38 -6.73
CA LEU A 776 -30.26 -4.10 -6.44
C LEU A 776 -29.49 -3.44 -5.30
N GLY A 777 -29.41 -2.11 -5.28
CA GLY A 777 -28.78 -1.36 -4.20
C GLY A 777 -29.48 -1.58 -2.86
N PHE A 778 -30.81 -1.60 -2.85
CA PHE A 778 -31.60 -1.91 -1.66
C PHE A 778 -31.37 -3.34 -1.19
N LEU A 779 -31.46 -4.34 -2.08
CA LEU A 779 -31.23 -5.74 -1.73
C LEU A 779 -29.82 -5.98 -1.17
N HIS A 780 -28.82 -5.31 -1.76
CA HIS A 780 -27.43 -5.38 -1.30
C HIS A 780 -27.26 -4.77 0.10
N ALA A 781 -27.77 -3.56 0.32
CA ALA A 781 -27.72 -2.92 1.63
C ALA A 781 -28.50 -3.71 2.69
N ALA A 782 -29.69 -4.22 2.35
CA ALA A 782 -30.49 -5.06 3.24
C ALA A 782 -29.71 -6.32 3.66
N ALA A 783 -29.07 -7.01 2.71
CA ALA A 783 -28.25 -8.19 3.00
C ALA A 783 -27.10 -7.88 3.97
N HIS A 784 -26.43 -6.74 3.80
CA HIS A 784 -25.35 -6.29 4.68
C HIS A 784 -25.85 -5.90 6.08
N ILE A 785 -26.97 -5.19 6.18
CA ILE A 785 -27.58 -4.82 7.47
C ILE A 785 -28.01 -6.07 8.24
N THR A 786 -28.73 -6.98 7.58
CA THR A 786 -29.11 -8.26 8.18
C THR A 786 -27.89 -9.04 8.64
N SER A 787 -26.85 -9.12 7.81
CA SER A 787 -25.60 -9.81 8.19
C SER A 787 -24.90 -9.17 9.39
N ALA A 788 -24.88 -7.83 9.46
CA ALA A 788 -24.25 -7.11 10.56
C ALA A 788 -25.00 -7.34 11.88
N VAL A 789 -26.34 -7.28 11.88
CA VAL A 789 -27.18 -7.55 13.06
C VAL A 789 -27.04 -9.01 13.50
N LEU A 790 -27.04 -9.96 12.56
CA LEU A 790 -26.83 -11.38 12.87
C LEU A 790 -25.48 -11.60 13.56
N LEU A 791 -24.40 -11.01 13.03
CA LEU A 791 -23.06 -11.13 13.63
C LEU A 791 -22.97 -10.46 15.00
N MET A 792 -23.62 -9.31 15.18
CA MET A 792 -23.73 -8.63 16.47
C MET A 792 -24.38 -9.54 17.52
N LEU A 793 -25.56 -10.08 17.22
CA LEU A 793 -26.31 -10.95 18.14
C LEU A 793 -25.52 -12.23 18.46
N LEU A 794 -24.87 -12.85 17.46
CA LEU A 794 -24.01 -14.02 17.69
C LEU A 794 -22.81 -13.69 18.58
N MET A 795 -22.20 -12.52 18.41
CA MET A 795 -21.09 -12.06 19.24
C MET A 795 -21.52 -11.84 20.69
N GLU A 796 -22.63 -11.12 20.91
CA GLU A 796 -23.17 -10.88 22.26
C GLU A 796 -23.60 -12.17 22.94
N LEU A 797 -24.28 -13.07 22.22
CA LEU A 797 -24.64 -14.40 22.72
C LEU A 797 -23.40 -15.20 23.13
N GLY A 798 -22.33 -15.14 22.34
CA GLY A 798 -21.06 -15.79 22.65
C GLY A 798 -20.40 -15.22 23.90
N ILE A 799 -20.41 -13.89 24.07
CA ILE A 799 -19.89 -13.21 25.26
C ILE A 799 -20.69 -13.62 26.50
N GLU A 800 -22.02 -13.59 26.42
CA GLU A 800 -22.93 -14.00 27.51
C GLU A 800 -22.73 -15.46 27.93
N ILE A 801 -22.60 -16.38 26.95
CA ILE A 801 -22.30 -17.80 27.23
C ILE A 801 -20.96 -17.92 27.97
N CYS A 802 -19.94 -17.15 27.59
CA CYS A 802 -18.64 -17.17 28.26
C CYS A 802 -18.70 -16.60 29.69
N ILE A 803 -19.47 -15.54 29.90
CA ILE A 803 -19.73 -14.96 31.23
C ILE A 803 -20.41 -16.00 32.14
N ARG A 804 -21.47 -16.65 31.66
CA ARG A 804 -22.23 -17.67 32.42
C ARG A 804 -21.43 -18.88 32.81
N ASN A 805 -20.56 -19.35 31.92
CA ASN A 805 -19.69 -20.50 32.20
C ASN A 805 -18.44 -20.10 33.00
N HIS A 806 -18.38 -18.87 33.54
CA HIS A 806 -17.24 -18.33 34.29
C HIS A 806 -15.91 -18.38 33.51
N LEU A 807 -15.97 -18.35 32.18
CA LEU A 807 -14.81 -18.35 31.28
C LEU A 807 -14.24 -16.93 31.06
N LEU A 808 -15.07 -15.91 31.28
CA LEU A 808 -14.69 -14.51 31.31
C LEU A 808 -14.90 -13.97 32.72
N ALA A 809 -13.88 -13.32 33.29
CA ALA A 809 -13.99 -12.65 34.57
C ALA A 809 -14.89 -11.42 34.43
N THR A 810 -16.10 -11.49 34.99
CA THR A 810 -16.88 -10.30 35.30
C THR A 810 -16.35 -9.76 36.63
N SER A 811 -15.88 -8.51 36.61
CA SER A 811 -15.43 -7.78 37.79
C SER A 811 -16.60 -7.38 38.68
#